data_AF-A0A9W6MZG4-F1
#
_entry.id   AF-A0A9W6MZG4-F1
#
_cell.length_a   1.000
_cell.length_b   1.000
_cell.length_c   1.000
_cell.angle_alpha   90.00
_cell.angle_beta   90.00
_cell.angle_gamma   90.00
#
_symmetry.space_group_name_H-M   'P 1'
#
loop_
_entity.id
_entity.type
_entity.pdbx_description
1 polymer ?
#
loop_
_entity_poly.entity_id
_entity_poly.type
_entity_poly.pdbx_seq_one_letter_code
_entity_poly.pdbx_strand_id
1 'polypeptide(L)'
;MAELALARPAGLRPVHLWLALGALGTGLFALVLARQMAASGDAMPQPLRELLLWHSLLPRAATALLAGAALGLSGALLQRVLRNPIADPSTLGIAAGAQLALTLSLAFAPALLAFSREGTAFAGGVLAVAFVLALSWRRGFEPVTVVIAGMTLSLMAGAMSAALILARGDYVFSLFIWGAGSLHQQNWQPALLIGTRLALGAGAAFLLLRPLELMTLDDAGARSLGVAVQAMRLAIIALAVWLAASVVSQVGVIGFVGLAAPAFARLSGARRPAALLLLSPLVGALLLWITDSVVQLTAGAGGGLIPTGAAVGLLGGPLLLWLLPRLRTSAPALPEAAAPRRRLRRPGRAFAVLAGGVVLIAVFSLLAGRDLGGWTIATGPLLDELLVFRAPRVVAAAAAGGLLGAAGAIMQRLTGNPLAGPEVLGVSAGAGVGLAAALMLVPDPGTGLLLAASAGGALGALLLVLLMAAVSGFGAEKLLLSGIALGCMGLAILSAVFAAGGPGSFRLLAWMSGSTNKIGATEAWILAACALVLLLPIGLTHRWLNLLPLGPAVSGALGVPVAASQLVLTLLAALMTGVAAFFVGPLSLVGLIAPHLARLTGLTHGNIFVFSSALIGALVLLLADWLARMIAFPYQLPTGLLAALVGGPYLIWLLQRGGRRHG
;
A
#
# COMPACT_ATOMS: atom_id res chain seq x y z
N MET A 1 39.61 16.66 -0.36
CA MET A 1 40.59 15.73 -0.96
C MET A 1 40.97 14.67 0.04
N ALA A 2 40.14 13.63 0.14
CA ALA A 2 40.48 12.31 0.66
C ALA A 2 39.31 11.41 0.22
N GLU A 3 39.25 11.19 -1.10
CA GLU A 3 38.43 10.14 -1.69
C GLU A 3 39.00 8.80 -1.21
N LEU A 4 38.36 8.19 -0.22
CA LEU A 4 38.51 6.76 0.02
C LEU A 4 37.76 6.03 -1.09
N ALA A 5 38.52 5.76 -2.14
CA ALA A 5 38.28 4.78 -3.18
C ALA A 5 38.02 3.41 -2.52
N LEU A 6 36.78 3.17 -2.10
CA LEU A 6 36.29 1.81 -1.94
C LEU A 6 36.14 1.24 -3.34
N ALA A 7 37.04 0.30 -3.65
CA ALA A 7 37.09 -0.48 -4.86
C ALA A 7 35.68 -0.80 -5.37
N ARG A 8 35.39 -0.39 -6.61
CA ARG A 8 34.25 -0.92 -7.34
C ARG A 8 34.45 -2.44 -7.34
N PRO A 9 33.52 -3.28 -6.81
CA PRO A 9 33.56 -4.67 -7.20
C PRO A 9 33.54 -4.68 -8.73
N ALA A 10 34.33 -5.55 -9.36
CA ALA A 10 34.42 -5.74 -10.81
C ALA A 10 33.07 -6.21 -11.39
N GLY A 11 32.07 -5.35 -11.31
CA GLY A 11 30.69 -5.60 -11.66
C GLY A 11 30.48 -5.36 -13.13
N LEU A 12 29.86 -6.32 -13.79
CA LEU A 12 29.34 -6.26 -15.15
C LEU A 12 28.88 -4.84 -15.49
N ARG A 13 29.39 -4.27 -16.59
CA ARG A 13 28.84 -3.02 -17.13
C ARG A 13 27.32 -3.20 -17.26
N PRO A 14 26.51 -2.18 -16.93
CA PRO A 14 25.06 -2.28 -16.88
C PRO A 14 24.43 -2.84 -18.16
N VAL A 15 25.06 -2.61 -19.31
CA VAL A 15 24.67 -3.19 -20.61
C VAL A 15 24.71 -4.73 -20.60
N HIS A 16 25.74 -5.35 -20.02
CA HIS A 16 25.86 -6.81 -19.96
C HIS A 16 24.80 -7.43 -19.05
N LEU A 17 24.42 -6.74 -17.97
CA LEU A 17 23.32 -7.18 -17.10
C LEU A 17 21.98 -7.20 -17.86
N TRP A 18 21.68 -6.13 -18.60
CA TRP A 18 20.44 -6.06 -19.38
C TRP A 18 20.41 -7.06 -20.54
N LEU A 19 21.55 -7.30 -21.19
CA LEU A 19 21.67 -8.35 -22.20
C LEU A 19 21.48 -9.75 -21.58
N ALA A 20 22.04 -10.01 -20.40
CA ALA A 20 21.86 -11.28 -19.70
C ALA A 20 20.39 -11.49 -19.27
N LEU A 21 19.72 -10.45 -18.78
CA LEU A 21 18.29 -10.52 -18.46
C LEU A 21 17.42 -10.68 -19.71
N GLY A 22 17.79 -10.03 -20.82
CA GLY A 22 17.15 -10.25 -22.12
C GLY A 22 17.30 -11.70 -22.58
N ALA A 23 18.51 -12.25 -22.52
CA ALA A 23 18.80 -13.65 -22.85
C ALA A 23 18.03 -14.62 -21.95
N LEU A 24 17.96 -14.35 -20.65
CA LEU A 24 17.15 -15.12 -19.70
C LEU A 24 15.66 -15.09 -20.08
N GLY A 25 15.12 -13.91 -20.37
CA GLY A 25 13.73 -13.75 -20.80
C GLY A 25 13.43 -14.53 -22.09
N THR A 26 14.32 -14.43 -23.09
CA THR A 26 14.19 -15.20 -24.34
C THR A 26 14.26 -16.71 -24.11
N GLY A 27 15.17 -17.16 -23.25
CA GLY A 27 15.33 -18.58 -22.93
C GLY A 27 14.11 -19.13 -22.19
N LEU A 28 13.59 -18.40 -21.21
CA LEU A 28 12.37 -18.78 -20.48
C LEU A 28 11.15 -18.81 -21.40
N PHE A 29 10.99 -17.82 -22.27
CA PHE A 29 9.88 -17.82 -23.23
C PHE A 29 9.99 -18.94 -24.27
N ALA A 30 11.22 -19.25 -24.73
CA ALA A 30 11.46 -20.41 -25.60
C ALA A 30 11.09 -21.72 -24.89
N LEU A 31 11.38 -21.84 -23.59
CA LEU A 31 10.96 -22.98 -22.78
C LEU A 31 9.43 -23.04 -22.62
N VAL A 32 8.75 -21.90 -22.46
CA VAL A 32 7.28 -21.84 -22.45
C VAL A 32 6.72 -22.37 -23.77
N LEU A 33 7.21 -21.87 -24.90
CA LEU A 33 6.81 -22.33 -26.23
C LEU A 33 7.06 -23.83 -26.38
N ALA A 34 8.26 -24.30 -26.06
CA ALA A 34 8.63 -25.71 -26.16
C ALA A 34 7.74 -26.61 -25.30
N ARG A 35 7.47 -26.21 -24.05
CA ARG A 35 6.58 -26.96 -23.14
C ARG A 35 5.15 -26.98 -23.64
N GLN A 36 4.64 -25.87 -24.17
CA GLN A 36 3.28 -25.81 -24.68
C GLN A 36 3.11 -26.64 -25.96
N MET A 37 4.12 -26.63 -26.84
CA MET A 37 4.16 -27.47 -28.03
C MET A 37 4.29 -28.95 -27.65
N ALA A 38 5.15 -29.30 -26.68
CA ALA A 38 5.28 -30.68 -26.19
C ALA A 38 3.99 -31.18 -25.51
N ALA A 39 3.34 -30.34 -24.69
CA ALA A 39 2.08 -30.68 -24.03
C ALA A 39 0.91 -30.85 -25.03
N SER A 40 0.97 -30.19 -26.18
CA SER A 40 -0.05 -30.34 -27.22
C SER A 40 -0.01 -31.71 -27.92
N GLY A 41 1.12 -32.43 -27.91
CA GLY A 41 1.31 -33.77 -28.48
C GLY A 41 0.96 -33.88 -29.97
N ASP A 42 1.35 -34.96 -30.66
CA ASP A 42 0.96 -35.19 -32.08
C ASP A 42 -0.55 -35.29 -32.33
N ALA A 43 -1.36 -35.37 -31.26
CA ALA A 43 -2.80 -35.42 -31.31
C ALA A 43 -3.50 -34.06 -31.52
N MET A 44 -2.87 -32.91 -31.23
CA MET A 44 -3.48 -31.61 -31.52
C MET A 44 -3.34 -31.23 -33.00
N PRO A 45 -4.43 -30.93 -33.72
CA PRO A 45 -4.37 -30.46 -35.09
C PRO A 45 -3.46 -29.22 -35.23
N GLN A 46 -2.63 -29.18 -36.27
CA GLN A 46 -1.79 -28.02 -36.61
C GLN A 46 -2.53 -26.66 -36.52
N PRO A 47 -3.76 -26.48 -37.05
CA PRO A 47 -4.44 -25.19 -36.97
C PRO A 47 -4.73 -24.75 -35.53
N LEU A 48 -4.95 -25.68 -34.61
CA LEU A 48 -5.18 -25.34 -33.20
C LEU A 48 -3.87 -24.94 -32.50
N ARG A 49 -2.73 -25.54 -32.88
CA ARG A 49 -1.40 -25.11 -32.39
C ARG A 49 -1.06 -23.70 -32.88
N GLU A 50 -1.30 -23.40 -34.15
CA GLU A 50 -1.12 -22.07 -34.73
C GLU A 50 -2.02 -21.04 -34.04
N LEU A 51 -3.28 -21.41 -33.77
CA LEU A 51 -4.21 -20.54 -33.07
C LEU A 51 -3.75 -20.23 -31.65
N LEU A 52 -3.28 -21.21 -30.87
CA LEU A 52 -2.73 -20.99 -29.54
C LEU A 52 -1.48 -20.10 -29.56
N LEU A 53 -0.56 -20.35 -30.49
CA LEU A 53 0.67 -19.57 -30.62
C LEU A 53 0.37 -18.11 -30.98
N TRP A 54 -0.45 -17.89 -32.01
CA TRP A 54 -0.72 -16.55 -32.55
C TRP A 54 -1.75 -15.75 -31.75
N HIS A 55 -2.77 -16.39 -31.16
CA HIS A 55 -3.86 -15.70 -30.47
C HIS A 55 -3.75 -15.74 -28.94
N SER A 56 -2.91 -16.61 -28.37
CA SER A 56 -2.71 -16.65 -26.92
C SER A 56 -1.29 -16.31 -26.50
N LEU A 57 -0.27 -17.04 -26.96
CA LEU A 57 1.09 -16.93 -26.43
C LEU A 57 1.82 -15.66 -26.86
N LEU A 58 1.82 -15.36 -28.16
CA LEU A 58 2.48 -14.15 -28.68
C LEU A 58 1.80 -12.85 -28.19
N PRO A 59 0.45 -12.72 -28.20
CA PRO A 59 -0.20 -11.55 -27.65
C PRO A 59 0.05 -11.37 -26.15
N ARG A 60 0.10 -12.47 -25.38
CA ARG A 60 0.44 -12.43 -23.95
C ARG A 60 1.85 -11.92 -23.71
N ALA A 61 2.84 -12.43 -24.44
CA ALA A 61 4.23 -11.97 -24.35
C ALA A 61 4.38 -10.49 -24.76
N ALA A 62 3.74 -10.08 -25.86
CA ALA A 62 3.73 -8.68 -26.30
C ALA A 62 3.06 -7.77 -25.26
N THR A 63 1.93 -8.20 -24.70
CA THR A 63 1.24 -7.47 -23.64
C THR A 63 2.10 -7.34 -22.39
N ALA A 64 2.82 -8.40 -21.98
CA ALA A 64 3.73 -8.35 -20.84
C ALA A 64 4.87 -7.34 -21.03
N LEU A 65 5.50 -7.33 -22.21
CA LEU A 65 6.57 -6.38 -22.54
C LEU A 65 6.04 -4.93 -22.55
N LEU A 66 4.92 -4.69 -23.24
CA LEU A 66 4.36 -3.34 -23.42
C LEU A 66 3.77 -2.79 -22.11
N ALA A 67 3.05 -3.62 -21.35
CA ALA A 67 2.53 -3.25 -20.04
C ALA A 67 3.66 -2.93 -19.06
N GLY A 68 4.71 -3.76 -19.05
CA GLY A 68 5.89 -3.55 -18.22
C GLY A 68 6.61 -2.24 -18.57
N ALA A 69 6.74 -1.95 -19.86
CA ALA A 69 7.31 -0.69 -20.33
C ALA A 69 6.48 0.54 -19.94
N ALA A 70 5.16 0.47 -20.11
CA ALA A 70 4.26 1.56 -19.73
C ALA A 70 4.25 1.82 -18.21
N LEU A 71 4.22 0.77 -17.38
CA LEU A 71 4.32 0.90 -15.92
C LEU A 71 5.69 1.41 -15.48
N GLY A 72 6.78 0.97 -16.13
CA GLY A 72 8.13 1.47 -15.88
C GLY A 72 8.30 2.95 -16.22
N LEU A 73 7.73 3.40 -17.35
CA LEU A 73 7.70 4.81 -17.73
C LEU A 73 6.89 5.65 -16.75
N SER A 74 5.67 5.20 -16.44
CA SER A 74 4.76 5.85 -15.49
C SER A 74 5.41 5.99 -14.11
N GLY A 75 6.02 4.93 -13.60
CA GLY A 75 6.77 4.94 -12.34
C GLY A 75 7.93 5.95 -12.32
N ALA A 76 8.71 6.02 -13.41
CA ALA A 76 9.81 6.99 -13.52
C ALA A 76 9.30 8.44 -13.49
N LEU A 77 8.20 8.73 -14.19
CA LEU A 77 7.55 10.05 -14.20
C LEU A 77 7.02 10.41 -12.81
N LEU A 78 6.32 9.49 -12.13
CA LEU A 78 5.75 9.71 -10.80
C LEU A 78 6.81 9.92 -9.73
N GLN A 79 7.85 9.08 -9.68
CA GLN A 79 8.93 9.23 -8.71
C GLN A 79 9.65 10.57 -8.85
N ARG A 80 9.77 11.08 -10.09
CA ARG A 80 10.40 12.36 -10.37
C ARG A 80 9.52 13.53 -9.97
N VAL A 81 8.28 13.57 -10.44
CA VAL A 81 7.36 14.70 -10.19
C VAL A 81 6.96 14.80 -8.72
N LEU A 82 6.85 13.66 -8.03
CA LEU A 82 6.50 13.60 -6.61
C LEU A 82 7.72 13.66 -5.69
N ARG A 83 8.95 13.72 -6.24
CA ARG A 83 10.22 13.68 -5.48
C ARG A 83 10.23 12.58 -4.42
N ASN A 84 9.68 11.41 -4.76
CA ASN A 84 9.48 10.33 -3.82
C ASN A 84 9.84 8.98 -4.48
N PRO A 85 10.90 8.29 -4.04
CA PRO A 85 11.35 7.05 -4.66
C PRO A 85 10.36 5.88 -4.49
N ILE A 86 9.44 5.97 -3.54
CA ILE A 86 8.39 4.95 -3.32
C ILE A 86 7.10 5.24 -4.10
N ALA A 87 7.05 6.32 -4.90
CA ALA A 87 5.88 6.61 -5.71
C ALA A 87 5.69 5.53 -6.79
N ASP A 88 4.50 4.95 -6.80
CA ASP A 88 4.06 3.94 -7.76
C ASP A 88 2.65 4.31 -8.26
N PRO A 89 2.25 3.99 -9.50
CA PRO A 89 0.93 4.35 -10.00
C PRO A 89 -0.24 3.87 -9.12
N SER A 90 -0.08 2.74 -8.42
CA SER A 90 -1.07 2.25 -7.46
C SER A 90 -1.25 3.16 -6.23
N THR A 91 -0.22 3.91 -5.85
CA THR A 91 -0.25 4.83 -4.69
C THR A 91 -1.11 6.08 -4.91
N LEU A 92 -1.42 6.42 -6.16
CA LEU A 92 -2.29 7.55 -6.51
C LEU A 92 -3.78 7.22 -6.55
N GLY A 93 -4.17 5.95 -6.41
CA GLY A 93 -5.57 5.52 -6.43
C GLY A 93 -6.10 5.05 -7.78
N ILE A 94 -5.25 4.93 -8.80
CA ILE A 94 -5.67 4.45 -10.14
C ILE A 94 -6.25 3.03 -10.06
N ALA A 95 -5.51 2.11 -9.45
CA ALA A 95 -5.90 0.71 -9.30
C ALA A 95 -7.19 0.56 -8.46
N ALA A 96 -7.24 1.24 -7.31
CA ALA A 96 -8.37 1.20 -6.41
C ALA A 96 -9.63 1.83 -7.04
N GLY A 97 -9.47 2.93 -7.80
CA GLY A 97 -10.54 3.57 -8.56
C GLY A 97 -11.11 2.68 -9.66
N ALA A 98 -10.23 2.00 -10.42
CA ALA A 98 -10.63 1.04 -11.44
C ALA A 98 -11.40 -0.14 -10.85
N GLN A 99 -10.88 -0.74 -9.77
CA GLN A 99 -11.53 -1.85 -9.07
C GLN A 99 -12.88 -1.43 -8.47
N LEU A 100 -12.96 -0.25 -7.86
CA LEU A 100 -14.21 0.28 -7.32
C LEU A 100 -15.25 0.51 -8.43
N ALA A 101 -14.84 1.09 -9.56
CA ALA A 101 -15.74 1.31 -10.69
C ALA A 101 -16.28 -0.01 -11.25
N LEU A 102 -15.43 -1.03 -11.42
CA LEU A 102 -15.87 -2.36 -11.82
C LEU A 102 -16.83 -2.99 -10.79
N THR A 103 -16.54 -2.82 -9.49
CA THR A 103 -17.35 -3.37 -8.40
C THR A 103 -18.72 -2.71 -8.32
N LEU A 104 -18.77 -1.38 -8.46
CA LEU A 104 -20.02 -0.62 -8.50
C LEU A 104 -20.82 -0.93 -9.76
N SER A 105 -20.18 -1.01 -10.93
CA SER A 105 -20.87 -1.36 -12.18
C SER A 105 -21.41 -2.78 -12.12
N LEU A 106 -20.65 -3.76 -11.63
CA LEU A 106 -21.16 -5.14 -11.49
C LEU A 106 -22.34 -5.21 -10.53
N ALA A 107 -22.30 -4.45 -9.44
CA ALA A 107 -23.37 -4.41 -8.47
C ALA A 107 -24.63 -3.70 -9.02
N PHE A 108 -24.50 -2.49 -9.54
CA PHE A 108 -25.64 -1.59 -9.76
C PHE A 108 -25.96 -1.33 -11.23
N ALA A 109 -24.99 -1.52 -12.13
CA ALA A 109 -25.13 -1.16 -13.55
C ALA A 109 -24.37 -2.13 -14.47
N PRO A 110 -24.73 -3.44 -14.49
CA PRO A 110 -23.97 -4.46 -15.22
C PRO A 110 -23.93 -4.20 -16.74
N ALA A 111 -24.90 -3.46 -17.27
CA ALA A 111 -24.91 -3.01 -18.67
C ALA A 111 -23.67 -2.19 -19.06
N LEU A 112 -23.07 -1.42 -18.14
CA LEU A 112 -21.81 -0.70 -18.40
C LEU A 112 -20.65 -1.65 -18.68
N LEU A 113 -20.61 -2.79 -17.97
CA LEU A 113 -19.59 -3.81 -18.17
C LEU A 113 -19.79 -4.57 -19.49
N ALA A 114 -21.03 -4.78 -19.89
CA ALA A 114 -21.37 -5.38 -21.18
C ALA A 114 -20.97 -4.47 -22.36
N PHE A 115 -21.12 -3.15 -22.20
CA PHE A 115 -20.66 -2.18 -23.21
C PHE A 115 -19.13 -2.10 -23.28
N SER A 116 -18.48 -1.82 -22.17
CA SER A 116 -17.01 -1.80 -22.10
C SER A 116 -16.51 -1.94 -20.66
N ARG A 117 -16.16 -3.17 -20.28
CA ARG A 117 -15.45 -3.44 -19.02
C ARG A 117 -14.15 -2.64 -18.92
N GLU A 118 -13.37 -2.61 -20.00
CA GLU A 118 -12.10 -1.90 -20.09
C GLU A 118 -12.29 -0.38 -19.93
N GLY A 119 -13.27 0.20 -20.65
CA GLY A 119 -13.61 1.61 -20.55
C GLY A 119 -14.08 1.99 -19.14
N THR A 120 -14.86 1.13 -18.49
CA THR A 120 -15.30 1.31 -17.10
C THR A 120 -14.11 1.34 -16.12
N ALA A 121 -13.19 0.39 -16.24
CA ALA A 121 -11.99 0.34 -15.40
C ALA A 121 -11.09 1.57 -15.64
N PHE A 122 -10.87 1.93 -16.90
CA PHE A 122 -10.07 3.10 -17.29
C PHE A 122 -10.67 4.40 -16.73
N ALA A 123 -11.98 4.61 -16.93
CA ALA A 123 -12.69 5.78 -16.43
C ALA A 123 -12.64 5.85 -14.90
N GLY A 124 -12.84 4.73 -14.20
CA GLY A 124 -12.73 4.66 -12.74
C GLY A 124 -11.36 5.09 -12.21
N GLY A 125 -10.28 4.60 -12.84
CA GLY A 125 -8.91 4.98 -12.48
C GLY A 125 -8.60 6.46 -12.74
N VAL A 126 -9.03 6.99 -13.89
CA VAL A 126 -8.83 8.42 -14.24
C VAL A 126 -9.66 9.33 -13.32
N LEU A 127 -10.92 8.99 -13.04
CA LEU A 127 -11.79 9.75 -12.14
C LEU A 127 -11.23 9.78 -10.71
N ALA A 128 -10.68 8.67 -10.24
CA ALA A 128 -10.04 8.63 -8.93
C ALA A 128 -8.87 9.61 -8.83
N VAL A 129 -7.99 9.66 -9.83
CA VAL A 129 -6.88 10.61 -9.82
C VAL A 129 -7.34 12.05 -10.06
N ALA A 130 -8.34 12.26 -10.92
CA ALA A 130 -8.94 13.57 -11.11
C ALA A 130 -9.50 14.13 -9.78
N PHE A 131 -10.10 13.27 -8.96
CA PHE A 131 -10.53 13.62 -7.61
C PHE A 131 -9.32 14.02 -6.74
N VAL A 132 -8.25 13.21 -6.69
CA VAL A 132 -7.01 13.55 -5.95
C VAL A 132 -6.42 14.89 -6.39
N LEU A 133 -6.38 15.16 -7.70
CA LEU A 133 -5.90 16.41 -8.26
C LEU A 133 -6.80 17.59 -7.92
N ALA A 134 -8.12 17.42 -7.97
CA ALA A 134 -9.08 18.45 -7.55
C ALA A 134 -8.90 18.83 -6.07
N LEU A 135 -8.66 17.84 -5.20
CA LEU A 135 -8.40 18.07 -3.77
C LEU A 135 -7.08 18.82 -3.52
N SER A 136 -6.08 18.63 -4.38
CA SER A 136 -4.73 19.20 -4.23
C SER A 136 -4.48 20.47 -5.05
N TRP A 137 -5.42 20.88 -5.92
CA TRP A 137 -5.32 22.07 -6.78
C TRP A 137 -4.99 23.33 -5.99
N ARG A 138 -5.68 23.55 -4.86
CA ARG A 138 -5.47 24.74 -3.99
C ARG A 138 -4.08 24.80 -3.35
N ARG A 139 -3.34 23.68 -3.33
CA ARG A 139 -1.97 23.57 -2.82
C ARG A 139 -0.92 23.48 -3.94
N GLY A 140 -1.29 23.77 -5.19
CA GLY A 140 -0.36 23.75 -6.32
C GLY A 140 0.23 22.36 -6.59
N PHE A 141 -0.55 21.30 -6.32
CA PHE A 141 -0.12 19.91 -6.50
C PHE A 141 1.16 19.56 -5.75
N GLU A 142 1.32 20.09 -4.53
CA GLU A 142 2.41 19.71 -3.64
C GLU A 142 2.53 18.18 -3.51
N PRO A 143 3.70 17.58 -3.81
CA PRO A 143 3.87 16.14 -3.87
C PRO A 143 3.35 15.36 -2.66
N VAL A 144 3.67 15.82 -1.46
CA VAL A 144 3.25 15.17 -0.21
C VAL A 144 1.72 15.17 -0.09
N THR A 145 1.07 16.30 -0.41
CA THR A 145 -0.39 16.39 -0.39
C THR A 145 -1.01 15.43 -1.41
N VAL A 146 -0.49 15.38 -2.65
CA VAL A 146 -1.00 14.52 -3.72
C VAL A 146 -0.89 13.04 -3.32
N VAL A 147 0.25 12.62 -2.77
CA VAL A 147 0.46 11.23 -2.35
C VAL A 147 -0.44 10.86 -1.16
N ILE A 148 -0.57 11.72 -0.14
CA ILE A 148 -1.48 11.44 1.00
C ILE A 148 -2.92 11.32 0.52
N ALA A 149 -3.38 12.25 -0.32
CA ALA A 149 -4.73 12.21 -0.86
C ALA A 149 -4.96 10.97 -1.72
N GLY A 150 -3.98 10.59 -2.56
CA GLY A 150 -4.00 9.36 -3.35
C GLY A 150 -4.09 8.09 -2.51
N MET A 151 -3.20 7.92 -1.54
CA MET A 151 -3.22 6.75 -0.64
C MET A 151 -4.52 6.68 0.17
N THR A 152 -5.02 7.83 0.63
CA THR A 152 -6.29 7.89 1.36
C THR A 152 -7.46 7.46 0.48
N LEU A 153 -7.51 7.94 -0.77
CA LEU A 153 -8.51 7.52 -1.74
C LEU A 153 -8.38 6.02 -2.05
N SER A 154 -7.15 5.50 -2.23
CA SER A 154 -6.92 4.08 -2.46
C SER A 154 -7.50 3.21 -1.35
N LEU A 155 -7.24 3.59 -0.09
CA LEU A 155 -7.73 2.85 1.07
C LEU A 155 -9.25 2.95 1.21
N MET A 156 -9.84 4.12 0.94
CA MET A 156 -11.30 4.29 0.91
C MET A 156 -11.96 3.47 -0.20
N ALA A 157 -11.42 3.52 -1.42
CA ALA A 157 -11.98 2.81 -2.57
C ALA A 157 -11.82 1.29 -2.45
N GLY A 158 -10.69 0.83 -1.91
CA GLY A 158 -10.49 -0.57 -1.52
C GLY A 158 -11.48 -1.00 -0.45
N ALA A 159 -11.69 -0.18 0.58
CA ALA A 159 -12.64 -0.48 1.64
C ALA A 159 -14.09 -0.57 1.15
N MET A 160 -14.49 0.36 0.27
CA MET A 160 -15.80 0.34 -0.38
C MET A 160 -15.98 -0.90 -1.26
N SER A 161 -14.95 -1.26 -2.03
CA SER A 161 -14.96 -2.46 -2.88
C SER A 161 -15.11 -3.73 -2.04
N ALA A 162 -14.33 -3.86 -0.97
CA ALA A 162 -14.43 -5.00 -0.05
C ALA A 162 -15.80 -5.07 0.64
N ALA A 163 -16.36 -3.93 1.06
CA ALA A 163 -17.69 -3.89 1.67
C ALA A 163 -18.78 -4.38 0.70
N LEU A 164 -18.71 -3.96 -0.57
CA LEU A 164 -19.62 -4.41 -1.63
C LEU A 164 -19.47 -5.91 -1.94
N ILE A 165 -18.23 -6.40 -1.99
CA ILE A 165 -17.94 -7.83 -2.22
C ILE A 165 -18.52 -8.68 -1.09
N LEU A 166 -18.27 -8.29 0.18
CA LEU A 166 -18.82 -9.00 1.33
C LEU A 166 -20.34 -8.93 1.40
N ALA A 167 -20.95 -7.82 0.97
CA ALA A 167 -22.40 -7.64 1.01
C ALA A 167 -23.15 -8.43 -0.08
N ARG A 168 -22.56 -8.64 -1.26
CA ARG A 168 -23.20 -9.33 -2.39
C ARG A 168 -22.78 -10.78 -2.62
N GLY A 169 -21.78 -11.28 -1.89
CA GLY A 169 -21.35 -12.68 -1.94
C GLY A 169 -20.57 -13.05 -3.21
N ASP A 170 -20.73 -14.30 -3.66
CA ASP A 170 -19.84 -15.00 -4.61
C ASP A 170 -19.66 -14.30 -5.96
N TYR A 171 -20.72 -13.67 -6.49
CA TYR A 171 -20.68 -13.05 -7.83
C TYR A 171 -19.65 -11.93 -7.97
N VAL A 172 -19.40 -11.19 -6.88
CA VAL A 172 -18.48 -10.03 -6.89
C VAL A 172 -17.06 -10.44 -6.49
N PHE A 173 -16.86 -11.64 -5.94
CA PHE A 173 -15.54 -12.14 -5.53
C PHE A 173 -14.55 -12.25 -6.70
N SER A 174 -15.05 -12.54 -7.91
CA SER A 174 -14.26 -12.56 -9.15
C SER A 174 -13.51 -11.24 -9.42
N LEU A 175 -14.05 -10.09 -8.97
CA LEU A 175 -13.39 -8.80 -9.10
C LEU A 175 -12.22 -8.62 -8.13
N PHE A 176 -12.22 -9.35 -7.01
CA PHE A 176 -11.06 -9.40 -6.12
C PHE A 176 -9.89 -10.11 -6.81
N ILE A 177 -10.16 -11.23 -7.49
CA ILE A 177 -9.15 -11.97 -8.28
C ILE A 177 -8.66 -11.12 -9.46
N TRP A 178 -9.54 -10.37 -10.12
CA TRP A 178 -9.13 -9.42 -11.17
C TRP A 178 -8.14 -8.37 -10.64
N GLY A 179 -8.33 -7.91 -9.40
CA GLY A 179 -7.41 -7.01 -8.70
C GLY A 179 -6.00 -7.59 -8.48
N ALA A 180 -5.78 -8.89 -8.70
CA ALA A 180 -4.44 -9.48 -8.65
C ALA A 180 -3.66 -9.38 -9.98
N GLY A 181 -4.32 -8.97 -11.07
CA GLY A 181 -3.73 -8.77 -12.39
C GLY A 181 -3.45 -10.08 -13.17
N SER A 182 -3.93 -10.17 -14.41
CA SER A 182 -3.77 -11.33 -15.29
C SER A 182 -3.32 -10.93 -16.69
N LEU A 183 -2.22 -11.55 -17.14
CA LEU A 183 -1.70 -11.42 -18.50
C LEU A 183 -2.26 -12.45 -19.46
N HIS A 184 -3.26 -13.23 -19.05
CA HIS A 184 -3.91 -14.19 -19.95
C HIS A 184 -4.73 -13.45 -21.02
N GLN A 185 -4.22 -13.44 -22.26
CA GLN A 185 -4.86 -12.76 -23.40
C GLN A 185 -5.36 -13.77 -24.45
N GLN A 186 -6.42 -13.37 -25.16
CA GLN A 186 -7.08 -14.15 -26.21
C GLN A 186 -6.95 -13.54 -27.60
N ASN A 187 -6.37 -12.33 -27.71
CA ASN A 187 -6.14 -11.63 -28.98
C ASN A 187 -5.07 -10.53 -28.83
N TRP A 188 -4.73 -9.88 -29.95
CA TRP A 188 -3.73 -8.80 -30.02
C TRP A 188 -4.22 -7.42 -29.56
N GLN A 189 -5.52 -7.24 -29.32
CA GLN A 189 -6.10 -5.92 -29.04
C GLN A 189 -5.50 -5.23 -27.81
N PRO A 190 -5.29 -5.92 -26.66
CA PRO A 190 -4.59 -5.34 -25.50
C PRO A 190 -3.16 -4.87 -25.84
N ALA A 191 -2.40 -5.68 -26.58
CA ALA A 191 -1.05 -5.33 -26.98
C ALA A 191 -1.03 -4.09 -27.89
N LEU A 192 -1.92 -4.03 -28.89
CA LEU A 192 -2.01 -2.89 -29.81
C LEU A 192 -2.46 -1.61 -29.08
N LEU A 193 -3.45 -1.70 -28.18
CA LEU A 193 -3.94 -0.55 -27.40
C LEU A 193 -2.87 -0.03 -26.42
N ILE A 194 -2.18 -0.92 -25.70
CA ILE A 194 -1.11 -0.49 -24.79
C ILE A 194 0.08 0.04 -25.59
N GLY A 195 0.45 -0.60 -26.70
CA GLY A 195 1.58 -0.21 -27.54
C GLY A 195 1.40 1.18 -28.17
N THR A 196 0.23 1.45 -28.74
CA THR A 196 -0.08 2.78 -29.31
C THR A 196 -0.06 3.87 -28.25
N ARG A 197 -0.66 3.62 -27.07
CA ARG A 197 -0.66 4.58 -25.96
C ARG A 197 0.73 4.77 -25.35
N LEU A 198 1.54 3.71 -25.26
CA LEU A 198 2.93 3.80 -24.84
C LEU A 198 3.77 4.63 -25.82
N ALA A 199 3.61 4.44 -27.13
CA ALA A 199 4.35 5.20 -28.12
C ALA A 199 4.05 6.71 -28.02
N LEU A 200 2.76 7.05 -27.94
CA LEU A 200 2.31 8.43 -27.72
C LEU A 200 2.82 8.98 -26.37
N GLY A 201 2.77 8.18 -25.31
CA GLY A 201 3.21 8.62 -23.99
C GLY A 201 4.72 8.75 -23.85
N ALA A 202 5.50 7.92 -24.53
CA ALA A 202 6.95 8.05 -24.65
C ALA A 202 7.33 9.30 -25.44
N GLY A 203 6.62 9.59 -26.53
CA GLY A 203 6.75 10.84 -27.28
C GLY A 203 6.46 12.07 -26.41
N ALA A 204 5.36 12.06 -25.66
CA ALA A 204 5.03 13.12 -24.71
C ALA A 204 6.09 13.25 -23.59
N ALA A 205 6.55 12.13 -23.03
CA ALA A 205 7.59 12.13 -21.99
C ALA A 205 8.92 12.72 -22.51
N PHE A 206 9.26 12.47 -23.77
CA PHE A 206 10.42 13.05 -24.43
C PHE A 206 10.31 14.58 -24.54
N LEU A 207 9.14 15.10 -24.92
CA LEU A 207 8.87 16.55 -24.95
C LEU A 207 8.97 17.20 -23.55
N LEU A 208 8.71 16.43 -22.50
CA LEU A 208 8.78 16.85 -21.09
C LEU A 208 10.17 16.71 -20.46
N LEU A 209 11.21 16.32 -21.22
CA LEU A 209 12.56 16.09 -20.69
C LEU A 209 13.16 17.31 -19.99
N ARG A 210 13.14 18.47 -20.66
CA ARG A 210 13.70 19.71 -20.09
C ARG A 210 12.97 20.12 -18.80
N PRO A 211 11.63 20.16 -18.76
CA PRO A 211 10.93 20.40 -17.49
C PRO A 211 11.25 19.38 -16.39
N LEU A 212 11.37 18.09 -16.71
CA LEU A 212 11.73 17.04 -15.75
C LEU A 212 13.16 17.17 -15.20
N GLU A 213 14.06 17.79 -15.96
CA GLU A 213 15.40 18.18 -15.51
C GLU A 213 15.31 19.34 -14.53
N LEU A 214 14.61 20.40 -14.90
CA LEU A 214 14.47 21.62 -14.09
C LEU A 214 13.72 21.37 -12.78
N MET A 215 12.78 20.43 -12.75
CA MET A 215 12.05 20.04 -11.54
C MET A 215 12.88 19.27 -10.50
N THR A 216 14.15 18.97 -10.79
CA THR A 216 15.11 18.52 -9.75
C THR A 216 15.49 19.59 -8.77
N LEU A 217 15.47 20.84 -9.23
CA LEU A 217 15.68 22.01 -8.39
C LEU A 217 14.46 22.18 -7.47
N ASP A 218 14.62 22.99 -6.44
CA ASP A 218 13.51 23.43 -5.60
C ASP A 218 12.48 24.24 -6.40
N ASP A 219 11.29 24.42 -5.83
CA ASP A 219 10.19 25.07 -6.55
C ASP A 219 10.50 26.52 -6.91
N ALA A 220 11.29 27.22 -6.08
CA ALA A 220 11.76 28.57 -6.37
C ALA A 220 12.78 28.58 -7.53
N GLY A 221 13.78 27.68 -7.51
CA GLY A 221 14.74 27.52 -8.58
C GLY A 221 14.07 27.20 -9.92
N ALA A 222 13.14 26.26 -9.95
CA ALA A 222 12.41 25.89 -11.18
C ALA A 222 11.56 27.05 -11.73
N ARG A 223 10.89 27.83 -10.86
CA ARG A 223 10.11 29.01 -11.29
C ARG A 223 10.99 30.13 -11.83
N SER A 224 12.15 30.37 -11.22
CA SER A 224 13.11 31.39 -11.68
C SER A 224 13.66 31.11 -13.09
N LEU A 225 13.69 29.83 -13.49
CA LEU A 225 14.06 29.37 -14.82
C LEU A 225 12.88 29.32 -15.81
N GLY A 226 11.72 29.89 -15.45
CA GLY A 226 10.56 30.04 -16.32
C GLY A 226 9.62 28.82 -16.39
N VAL A 227 9.82 27.79 -15.57
CA VAL A 227 8.94 26.61 -15.57
C VAL A 227 7.63 26.91 -14.84
N ALA A 228 6.50 26.73 -15.52
CA ALA A 228 5.18 26.72 -14.90
C ALA A 228 5.00 25.44 -14.05
N VAL A 229 5.56 25.42 -12.84
CA VAL A 229 5.65 24.23 -11.97
C VAL A 229 4.33 23.49 -11.81
N GLN A 230 3.22 24.21 -11.59
CA GLN A 230 1.90 23.60 -11.39
C GLN A 230 1.36 22.92 -12.67
N ALA A 231 1.43 23.62 -13.80
CA ALA A 231 1.00 23.08 -15.10
C ALA A 231 1.85 21.86 -15.49
N MET A 232 3.16 21.93 -15.23
CA MET A 232 4.08 20.85 -15.51
C MET A 232 3.84 19.63 -14.61
N ARG A 233 3.60 19.83 -13.31
CA ARG A 233 3.19 18.76 -12.40
C ARG A 233 1.91 18.08 -12.88
N LEU A 234 0.91 18.87 -13.24
CA LEU A 234 -0.36 18.36 -13.77
C LEU A 234 -0.13 17.54 -15.04
N ALA A 235 0.64 18.06 -16.00
CA ALA A 235 0.94 17.37 -17.26
C ALA A 235 1.68 16.05 -17.05
N ILE A 236 2.71 16.03 -16.21
CA ILE A 236 3.49 14.81 -15.92
C ILE A 236 2.64 13.77 -15.18
N ILE A 237 1.87 14.20 -14.17
CA ILE A 237 0.97 13.31 -13.42
C ILE A 237 -0.10 12.76 -14.36
N ALA A 238 -0.75 13.59 -15.17
CA ALA A 238 -1.77 13.17 -16.13
C ALA A 238 -1.22 12.15 -17.13
N LEU A 239 -0.02 12.38 -17.67
CA LEU A 239 0.65 11.45 -18.58
C LEU A 239 0.95 10.10 -17.91
N ALA A 240 1.53 10.12 -16.71
CA ALA A 240 1.84 8.90 -15.97
C ALA A 240 0.56 8.11 -15.63
N VAL A 241 -0.50 8.81 -15.24
CA VAL A 241 -1.81 8.25 -14.90
C VAL A 241 -2.46 7.65 -16.12
N TRP A 242 -2.41 8.32 -17.27
CA TRP A 242 -2.95 7.81 -18.52
C TRP A 242 -2.27 6.51 -18.96
N LEU A 243 -0.93 6.43 -18.86
CA LEU A 243 -0.16 5.22 -19.13
C LEU A 243 -0.55 4.08 -18.17
N ALA A 244 -0.58 4.34 -16.87
CA ALA A 244 -0.90 3.32 -15.88
C ALA A 244 -2.36 2.85 -15.94
N ALA A 245 -3.32 3.77 -16.07
CA ALA A 245 -4.74 3.44 -16.21
C ALA A 245 -5.00 2.60 -17.47
N SER A 246 -4.25 2.85 -18.55
CA SER A 246 -4.33 2.05 -19.78
C SER A 246 -3.85 0.61 -19.58
N VAL A 247 -2.82 0.38 -18.77
CA VAL A 247 -2.39 -0.98 -18.44
C VAL A 247 -3.39 -1.65 -17.50
N VAL A 248 -3.82 -0.94 -16.45
CA VAL A 248 -4.74 -1.46 -15.44
C VAL A 248 -6.08 -1.85 -16.03
N SER A 249 -6.60 -1.11 -17.02
CA SER A 249 -7.88 -1.44 -17.66
C SER A 249 -7.85 -2.76 -18.43
N GLN A 250 -6.71 -3.12 -19.04
CA GLN A 250 -6.58 -4.33 -19.87
C GLN A 250 -6.13 -5.55 -19.06
N VAL A 251 -5.15 -5.37 -18.17
CA VAL A 251 -4.42 -6.47 -17.53
C VAL A 251 -4.76 -6.59 -16.04
N GLY A 252 -5.52 -5.65 -15.49
CA GLY A 252 -5.75 -5.54 -14.05
C GLY A 252 -4.56 -4.93 -13.32
N VAL A 253 -4.55 -5.05 -11.99
CA VAL A 253 -3.57 -4.36 -11.16
C VAL A 253 -2.25 -5.14 -11.14
N ILE A 254 -1.22 -4.57 -11.74
CA ILE A 254 0.16 -5.05 -11.63
C ILE A 254 0.92 -4.06 -10.75
N GLY A 255 1.14 -4.45 -9.50
CA GLY A 255 1.93 -3.67 -8.54
C GLY A 255 3.43 -3.84 -8.75
N PHE A 256 4.22 -3.05 -8.03
CA PHE A 256 5.68 -3.15 -7.91
C PHE A 256 6.52 -2.78 -9.15
N VAL A 257 6.05 -3.02 -10.37
CA VAL A 257 6.82 -2.69 -11.60
C VAL A 257 7.18 -1.20 -11.67
N GLY A 258 6.23 -0.31 -11.36
CA GLY A 258 6.44 1.14 -11.36
C GLY A 258 7.41 1.62 -10.27
N LEU A 259 7.51 0.89 -9.16
CA LEU A 259 8.51 1.15 -8.11
C LEU A 259 9.89 0.62 -8.51
N ALA A 260 9.96 -0.63 -8.96
CA ALA A 260 11.19 -1.38 -9.13
C ALA A 260 11.95 -1.04 -10.39
N ALA A 261 11.26 -0.82 -11.51
CA ALA A 261 11.91 -0.59 -12.79
C ALA A 261 12.78 0.69 -12.80
N PRO A 262 12.31 1.85 -12.28
CA PRO A 262 13.17 3.03 -12.14
C PRO A 262 14.29 2.84 -11.13
N ALA A 263 14.07 2.05 -10.07
CA ALA A 263 15.10 1.75 -9.08
C ALA A 263 16.25 0.93 -9.69
N PHE A 264 15.96 -0.11 -10.48
CA PHE A 264 16.98 -0.87 -11.19
C PHE A 264 17.63 -0.07 -12.31
N ALA A 265 16.90 0.80 -13.00
CA ALA A 265 17.50 1.72 -13.96
C ALA A 265 18.56 2.63 -13.29
N ARG A 266 18.25 3.19 -12.11
CA ARG A 266 19.21 3.99 -11.32
C ARG A 266 20.44 3.16 -10.88
N LEU A 267 20.22 1.93 -10.41
CA LEU A 267 21.30 1.02 -10.01
C LEU A 267 22.22 0.66 -11.18
N SER A 268 21.67 0.52 -12.38
CA SER A 268 22.41 0.35 -13.62
C SER A 268 23.10 1.63 -14.12
N GLY A 269 23.13 2.71 -13.33
CA GLY A 269 23.86 3.93 -13.64
C GLY A 269 23.04 5.01 -14.35
N ALA A 270 21.73 4.84 -14.54
CA ALA A 270 20.87 5.88 -15.12
C ALA A 270 20.68 7.04 -14.12
N ARG A 271 21.46 8.11 -14.27
CA ARG A 271 21.37 9.31 -13.41
C ARG A 271 20.65 10.48 -14.06
N ARG A 272 20.75 10.60 -15.38
CA ARG A 272 20.08 11.66 -16.16
C ARG A 272 18.61 11.26 -16.38
N PRO A 273 17.66 12.21 -16.35
CA PRO A 273 16.25 11.89 -16.59
C PRO A 273 16.03 11.29 -17.97
N ALA A 274 16.74 11.74 -19.01
CA ALA A 274 16.70 11.08 -20.32
C ALA A 274 17.06 9.58 -20.25
N ALA A 275 18.14 9.24 -19.54
CA ALA A 275 18.54 7.84 -19.35
C ALA A 275 17.50 7.05 -18.54
N LEU A 276 16.87 7.69 -17.54
CA LEU A 276 15.82 7.05 -16.73
C LEU A 276 14.54 6.81 -17.53
N LEU A 277 14.11 7.77 -18.35
CA LEU A 277 12.91 7.60 -19.19
C LEU A 277 13.11 6.55 -20.29
N LEU A 278 14.36 6.27 -20.70
CA LEU A 278 14.67 5.22 -21.66
C LEU A 278 14.85 3.85 -21.01
N LEU A 279 15.59 3.78 -19.90
CA LEU A 279 15.91 2.50 -19.26
C LEU A 279 14.74 1.96 -18.43
N SER A 280 14.00 2.80 -17.69
CA SER A 280 12.91 2.31 -16.83
C SER A 280 11.84 1.51 -17.60
N PRO A 281 11.40 1.92 -18.80
CA PRO A 281 10.50 1.10 -19.61
C PRO A 281 11.11 -0.25 -20.01
N LEU A 282 12.38 -0.28 -20.44
CA LEU A 282 13.05 -1.53 -20.84
C LEU A 282 13.17 -2.49 -19.66
N VAL A 283 13.56 -1.98 -18.49
CA VAL A 283 13.61 -2.77 -17.26
C VAL A 283 12.22 -3.31 -16.91
N GLY A 284 11.20 -2.46 -16.95
CA GLY A 284 9.83 -2.85 -16.63
C GLY A 284 9.31 -3.94 -17.56
N ALA A 285 9.59 -3.83 -18.85
CA ALA A 285 9.26 -4.84 -19.86
C ALA A 285 9.92 -6.19 -19.54
N LEU A 286 11.24 -6.20 -19.30
CA LEU A 286 11.98 -7.42 -18.96
C LEU A 286 11.48 -8.04 -17.66
N LEU A 287 11.27 -7.24 -16.62
CA LEU A 287 10.82 -7.71 -15.32
C LEU A 287 9.46 -8.39 -15.42
N LEU A 288 8.49 -7.77 -16.10
CA LEU A 288 7.15 -8.33 -16.23
C LEU A 288 7.14 -9.56 -17.16
N TRP A 289 7.91 -9.55 -18.24
CA TRP A 289 7.99 -10.66 -19.19
C TRP A 289 8.69 -11.91 -18.62
N ILE A 290 9.80 -11.72 -17.88
CA ILE A 290 10.47 -12.81 -17.16
C ILE A 290 9.52 -13.39 -16.12
N THR A 291 8.84 -12.54 -15.34
CA THR A 291 7.88 -12.98 -14.33
C THR A 291 6.76 -13.79 -14.97
N ASP A 292 6.16 -13.30 -16.05
CA ASP A 292 5.08 -14.01 -16.74
C ASP A 292 5.54 -15.36 -17.31
N SER A 293 6.76 -15.44 -17.85
CA SER A 293 7.33 -16.69 -18.35
C SER A 293 7.56 -17.70 -17.22
N VAL A 294 8.07 -17.26 -16.06
CA VAL A 294 8.20 -18.12 -14.88
C VAL A 294 6.84 -18.62 -14.42
N VAL A 295 5.83 -17.75 -14.33
CA VAL A 295 4.46 -18.15 -13.96
C VAL A 295 3.93 -19.24 -14.88
N GLN A 296 4.06 -19.06 -16.20
CA GLN A 296 3.63 -20.05 -17.19
C GLN A 296 4.36 -21.39 -17.04
N LEU A 297 5.66 -21.39 -16.72
CA LEU A 297 6.45 -22.59 -16.45
C LEU A 297 6.13 -23.22 -15.08
N THR A 298 5.58 -22.49 -14.12
CA THR A 298 5.20 -23.06 -12.82
C THR A 298 3.75 -23.53 -12.78
N ALA A 299 2.90 -23.05 -13.69
CA ALA A 299 1.54 -23.54 -13.83
C ALA A 299 1.57 -25.04 -14.22
N GLY A 300 1.04 -25.91 -13.35
CA GLY A 300 0.90 -27.34 -13.62
C GLY A 300 -0.11 -27.63 -14.73
N ALA A 301 -0.20 -28.89 -15.18
CA ALA A 301 -1.16 -29.34 -16.20
C ALA A 301 -2.65 -29.09 -15.82
N GLY A 302 -2.93 -28.86 -14.53
CA GLY A 302 -4.26 -28.57 -13.98
C GLY A 302 -4.64 -27.08 -13.86
N GLY A 303 -3.87 -26.14 -14.43
CA GLY A 303 -4.35 -24.76 -14.63
C GLY A 303 -4.47 -23.88 -13.38
N GLY A 304 -3.83 -24.23 -12.26
CA GLY A 304 -3.74 -23.36 -11.08
C GLY A 304 -2.91 -22.12 -11.37
N LEU A 305 -3.54 -21.08 -11.93
CA LEU A 305 -2.87 -19.86 -12.35
C LEU A 305 -2.73 -18.92 -11.16
N ILE A 306 -1.53 -18.83 -10.61
CA ILE A 306 -1.13 -17.65 -9.83
C ILE A 306 -1.25 -16.45 -10.78
N PRO A 307 -2.07 -15.44 -10.47
CA PRO A 307 -2.19 -14.26 -11.32
C PRO A 307 -0.82 -13.61 -11.50
N THR A 308 -0.42 -13.29 -12.75
CA THR A 308 0.93 -12.79 -12.99
C THR A 308 1.22 -11.51 -12.21
N GLY A 309 0.23 -10.63 -12.01
CA GLY A 309 0.41 -9.42 -11.21
C GLY A 309 0.78 -9.71 -9.75
N ALA A 310 0.22 -10.77 -9.16
CA ALA A 310 0.65 -11.27 -7.86
C ALA A 310 2.09 -11.81 -7.92
N ALA A 311 2.41 -12.64 -8.91
CA ALA A 311 3.75 -13.23 -9.06
C ALA A 311 4.88 -12.20 -9.18
N VAL A 312 4.60 -11.02 -9.75
CA VAL A 312 5.58 -9.89 -9.77
C VAL A 312 6.02 -9.50 -8.36
N GLY A 313 5.11 -9.47 -7.40
CA GLY A 313 5.44 -9.18 -5.99
C GLY A 313 6.30 -10.27 -5.35
N LEU A 314 6.05 -11.54 -5.68
CA LEU A 314 6.82 -12.70 -5.20
C LEU A 314 8.27 -12.70 -5.70
N LEU A 315 8.51 -12.36 -6.97
CA LEU A 315 9.86 -12.28 -7.53
C LEU A 315 10.54 -10.95 -7.20
N GLY A 316 9.77 -9.87 -7.23
CA GLY A 316 10.26 -8.51 -7.02
C GLY A 316 10.69 -8.20 -5.59
N GLY A 317 9.94 -8.69 -4.60
CA GLY A 317 10.23 -8.45 -3.18
C GLY A 317 11.62 -8.94 -2.75
N PRO A 318 11.97 -10.23 -2.94
CA PRO A 318 13.31 -10.75 -2.63
C PRO A 318 14.42 -10.01 -3.38
N LEU A 319 14.18 -9.69 -4.66
CA LEU A 319 15.12 -8.94 -5.49
C LEU A 319 15.39 -7.53 -4.91
N LEU A 320 14.36 -6.83 -4.46
CA LEU A 320 14.48 -5.51 -3.83
C LEU A 320 15.20 -5.61 -2.48
N LEU A 321 14.87 -6.62 -1.66
CA LEU A 321 15.52 -6.89 -0.37
C LEU A 321 17.02 -7.20 -0.53
N TRP A 322 17.38 -7.97 -1.55
CA TRP A 322 18.78 -8.26 -1.87
C TRP A 322 19.55 -7.03 -2.37
N LEU A 323 18.88 -6.11 -3.07
CA LEU A 323 19.50 -4.91 -3.62
C LEU A 323 19.55 -3.73 -2.65
N LEU A 324 18.76 -3.78 -1.58
CA LEU A 324 18.65 -2.76 -0.55
C LEU A 324 19.98 -2.32 0.10
N PRO A 325 20.91 -3.24 0.43
CA PRO A 325 22.24 -2.87 0.93
C PRO A 325 23.05 -2.04 -0.08
N ARG A 326 22.77 -2.19 -1.39
CA ARG A 326 23.50 -1.57 -2.50
C ARG A 326 22.93 -0.22 -2.93
N LEU A 327 21.71 0.11 -2.50
CA LEU A 327 21.10 1.41 -2.74
C LEU A 327 21.83 2.47 -1.91
N ARG A 328 22.44 3.44 -2.60
CA ARG A 328 22.93 4.66 -1.95
C ARG A 328 21.71 5.47 -1.53
N THR A 329 21.52 5.62 -0.22
CA THR A 329 20.57 6.56 0.35
C THR A 329 20.86 7.93 -0.24
N SER A 330 19.85 8.53 -0.89
CA SER A 330 19.97 9.94 -1.27
C SER A 330 20.15 10.73 0.02
N ALA A 331 21.05 11.70 0.03
CA ALA A 331 21.14 12.61 1.17
C ALA A 331 19.72 13.12 1.46
N PRO A 332 19.24 13.08 2.71
CA PRO A 332 17.92 13.60 3.03
C PRO A 332 17.85 15.01 2.44
N ALA A 333 16.82 15.27 1.62
CA ALA A 333 16.52 16.64 1.24
C ALA A 333 16.52 17.45 2.54
N LEU A 334 17.35 18.50 2.60
CA LEU A 334 17.34 19.42 3.74
C LEU A 334 15.87 19.71 4.03
N PRO A 335 15.40 19.50 5.28
CA PRO A 335 14.00 19.62 5.59
C PRO A 335 13.54 20.98 5.07
N GLU A 336 12.68 20.96 4.06
CA GLU A 336 12.04 22.14 3.50
C GLU A 336 11.57 22.94 4.71
N ALA A 337 12.05 24.18 4.86
CA ALA A 337 11.90 24.97 6.07
C ALA A 337 10.44 24.90 6.53
N ALA A 338 10.18 24.03 7.51
CA ALA A 338 8.83 23.59 7.76
C ALA A 338 8.03 24.81 8.18
N ALA A 339 6.96 25.13 7.44
CA ALA A 339 6.06 26.23 7.76
C ALA A 339 5.79 26.28 9.28
N PRO A 340 5.74 27.48 9.90
CA PRO A 340 5.70 27.63 11.34
C PRO A 340 4.63 26.73 11.96
N ARG A 341 5.09 25.67 12.65
CA ARG A 341 4.20 24.65 13.21
C ARG A 341 3.36 25.31 14.30
N ARG A 342 2.04 25.29 14.12
CA ARG A 342 1.08 25.85 15.09
C ARG A 342 1.20 25.08 16.40
N ARG A 343 1.94 25.65 17.37
CA ARG A 343 2.06 25.09 18.71
C ARG A 343 0.82 25.46 19.52
N LEU A 344 0.20 24.48 20.17
CA LEU A 344 -0.78 24.81 21.19
C LEU A 344 -0.06 25.38 22.41
N ARG A 345 -0.55 26.53 22.90
CA ARG A 345 -0.09 27.13 24.15
C ARG A 345 -0.40 26.24 25.38
N ARG A 346 -1.37 25.33 25.28
CA ARG A 346 -1.83 24.43 26.36
C ARG A 346 -2.06 22.99 25.85
N PRO A 347 -0.99 22.21 25.59
CA PRO A 347 -1.13 20.85 25.06
C PRO A 347 -1.89 19.90 26.01
N GLY A 348 -1.74 20.07 27.33
CA GLY A 348 -2.44 19.25 28.32
C GLY A 348 -3.97 19.35 28.26
N ARG A 349 -4.53 20.53 27.95
CA ARG A 349 -5.99 20.68 27.79
C ARG A 349 -6.51 19.97 26.55
N ALA A 350 -5.81 20.09 25.42
CA ALA A 350 -6.18 19.38 24.21
C ALA A 350 -6.10 17.86 24.39
N PHE A 351 -5.07 17.38 25.10
CA PHE A 351 -4.97 15.98 25.49
C PHE A 351 -6.15 15.53 26.38
N ALA A 352 -6.50 16.31 27.40
CA ALA A 352 -7.66 16.02 28.25
C ALA A 352 -8.99 15.99 27.48
N VAL A 353 -9.17 16.90 26.51
CA VAL A 353 -10.34 16.91 25.62
C VAL A 353 -10.37 15.65 24.74
N LEU A 354 -9.23 15.21 24.20
CA LEU A 354 -9.17 13.96 23.43
C LEU A 354 -9.50 12.75 24.30
N ALA A 355 -8.95 12.67 25.52
CA ALA A 355 -9.23 11.59 26.46
C ALA A 355 -10.72 11.56 26.85
N GLY A 356 -11.30 12.73 27.17
CA GLY A 356 -12.74 12.86 27.43
C GLY A 356 -13.60 12.48 26.23
N GLY A 357 -13.16 12.83 25.01
CA GLY A 357 -13.83 12.42 23.77
C GLY A 357 -13.84 10.90 23.56
N VAL A 358 -12.75 10.21 23.88
CA VAL A 358 -12.69 8.73 23.84
C VAL A 358 -13.72 8.12 24.81
N VAL A 359 -13.77 8.61 26.05
CA VAL A 359 -14.74 8.14 27.05
C VAL A 359 -16.17 8.42 26.59
N LEU A 360 -16.45 9.63 26.10
CA LEU A 360 -17.78 10.02 25.62
C LEU A 360 -18.25 9.09 24.48
N ILE A 361 -17.40 8.84 23.49
CA ILE A 361 -17.75 7.97 22.36
C ILE A 361 -17.87 6.51 22.80
N ALA A 362 -17.03 6.05 23.73
CA ALA A 362 -17.16 4.70 24.29
C ALA A 362 -18.52 4.52 24.97
N VAL A 363 -18.91 5.46 25.84
CA VAL A 363 -20.22 5.45 26.52
C VAL A 363 -21.36 5.53 25.50
N PHE A 364 -21.27 6.45 24.54
CA PHE A 364 -22.26 6.56 23.46
C PHE A 364 -22.38 5.25 22.66
N SER A 365 -21.26 4.60 22.36
CA SER A 365 -21.21 3.33 21.62
C SER A 365 -21.87 2.17 22.36
N LEU A 366 -21.80 2.18 23.71
CA LEU A 366 -22.47 1.21 24.57
C LEU A 366 -23.98 1.45 24.64
N LEU A 367 -24.41 2.71 24.73
CA LEU A 367 -25.81 3.08 24.97
C LEU A 367 -26.62 3.16 23.67
N ALA A 368 -26.17 3.92 22.68
CA ALA A 368 -26.94 4.22 21.47
C ALA A 368 -26.88 3.06 20.45
N GLY A 369 -28.04 2.59 20.02
CA GLY A 369 -28.17 1.53 19.02
C GLY A 369 -29.40 1.65 18.13
N ARG A 370 -29.55 0.67 17.23
CA ARG A 370 -30.78 0.46 16.45
C ARG A 370 -31.36 -0.90 16.78
N ASP A 371 -32.69 -0.96 16.77
CA ASP A 371 -33.48 -2.18 16.79
C ASP A 371 -34.47 -2.20 15.60
N LEU A 372 -35.40 -3.15 15.59
CA LEU A 372 -36.43 -3.25 14.56
C LEU A 372 -37.40 -2.06 14.55
N GLY A 373 -37.57 -1.38 15.69
CA GLY A 373 -38.47 -0.22 15.86
C GLY A 373 -37.81 1.13 15.56
N GLY A 374 -36.48 1.18 15.42
CA GLY A 374 -35.75 2.38 15.05
C GLY A 374 -34.50 2.60 15.89
N TRP A 375 -34.26 3.85 16.27
CA TRP A 375 -33.14 4.23 17.13
C TRP A 375 -33.55 4.12 18.59
N THR A 376 -32.72 3.43 19.39
CA THR A 376 -32.98 3.25 20.82
C THR A 376 -31.73 3.51 21.66
N ILE A 377 -31.97 3.98 22.88
CA ILE A 377 -30.93 4.14 23.90
C ILE A 377 -31.11 2.98 24.87
N ALA A 378 -30.10 2.12 24.95
CA ALA A 378 -30.13 0.97 25.85
C ALA A 378 -29.98 1.46 27.30
N THR A 379 -31.01 1.22 28.12
CA THR A 379 -31.03 1.52 29.56
C THR A 379 -31.68 0.38 30.32
N GLY A 380 -31.27 0.16 31.59
CA GLY A 380 -31.83 -0.89 32.43
C GLY A 380 -31.50 -2.31 31.89
N PRO A 381 -32.45 -3.27 31.92
CA PRO A 381 -32.19 -4.66 31.52
C PRO A 381 -31.66 -4.82 30.10
N LEU A 382 -32.14 -3.99 29.16
CA LEU A 382 -31.67 -3.99 27.78
C LEU A 382 -30.17 -3.65 27.68
N LEU A 383 -29.68 -2.75 28.55
CA LEU A 383 -28.26 -2.43 28.60
C LEU A 383 -27.45 -3.64 29.08
N ASP A 384 -27.90 -4.33 30.14
CA ASP A 384 -27.19 -5.48 30.70
C ASP A 384 -27.05 -6.61 29.68
N GLU A 385 -28.10 -6.90 28.92
CA GLU A 385 -28.06 -7.87 27.82
C GLU A 385 -27.08 -7.46 26.70
N LEU A 386 -27.10 -6.19 26.32
CA LEU A 386 -26.27 -5.67 25.23
C LEU A 386 -24.81 -5.47 25.65
N LEU A 387 -24.52 -5.24 26.93
CA LEU A 387 -23.17 -5.00 27.44
C LEU A 387 -22.25 -6.20 27.20
N VAL A 388 -22.76 -7.42 27.31
CA VAL A 388 -22.01 -8.65 27.02
C VAL A 388 -21.46 -8.65 25.59
N PHE A 389 -22.20 -8.08 24.64
CA PHE A 389 -21.80 -8.02 23.23
C PHE A 389 -21.09 -6.71 22.85
N ARG A 390 -21.43 -5.58 23.49
CA ARG A 390 -20.90 -4.25 23.15
C ARG A 390 -19.61 -3.93 23.89
N ALA A 391 -19.48 -4.29 25.17
CA ALA A 391 -18.32 -3.92 25.98
C ALA A 391 -17.00 -4.51 25.47
N PRO A 392 -16.90 -5.82 25.13
CA PRO A 392 -15.66 -6.38 24.58
C PRO A 392 -15.21 -5.68 23.29
N ARG A 393 -16.18 -5.32 22.43
CA ARG A 393 -15.92 -4.69 21.13
C ARG A 393 -15.44 -3.25 21.30
N VAL A 394 -16.05 -2.50 22.21
CA VAL A 394 -15.64 -1.12 22.56
C VAL A 394 -14.23 -1.11 23.16
N VAL A 395 -13.94 -2.01 24.10
CA VAL A 395 -12.59 -2.14 24.70
C VAL A 395 -11.56 -2.50 23.63
N ALA A 396 -11.86 -3.49 22.78
CA ALA A 396 -10.96 -3.91 21.72
C ALA A 396 -10.73 -2.82 20.66
N ALA A 397 -11.77 -2.10 20.25
CA ALA A 397 -11.67 -0.97 19.33
C ALA A 397 -10.80 0.16 19.92
N ALA A 398 -11.00 0.51 21.19
CA ALA A 398 -10.17 1.52 21.84
C ALA A 398 -8.70 1.08 21.94
N ALA A 399 -8.45 -0.15 22.39
CA ALA A 399 -7.10 -0.68 22.58
C ALA A 399 -6.34 -0.86 21.25
N ALA A 400 -6.95 -1.51 20.25
CA ALA A 400 -6.33 -1.69 18.94
C ALA A 400 -6.12 -0.36 18.21
N GLY A 401 -7.11 0.54 18.25
CA GLY A 401 -6.98 1.89 17.69
C GLY A 401 -5.85 2.68 18.35
N GLY A 402 -5.72 2.56 19.67
CA GLY A 402 -4.62 3.14 20.46
C GLY A 402 -3.26 2.62 20.05
N LEU A 403 -3.11 1.29 19.95
CA LEU A 403 -1.87 0.65 19.52
C LEU A 403 -1.45 1.07 18.11
N LEU A 404 -2.38 1.05 17.15
CA LEU A 404 -2.09 1.43 15.76
C LEU A 404 -1.75 2.91 15.63
N GLY A 405 -2.48 3.79 16.33
CA GLY A 405 -2.20 5.22 16.36
C GLY A 405 -0.82 5.53 16.95
N ALA A 406 -0.43 4.84 18.03
CA ALA A 406 0.90 4.95 18.61
C ALA A 406 2.00 4.41 17.68
N ALA A 407 1.80 3.22 17.11
CA ALA A 407 2.75 2.60 16.17
C ALA A 407 3.02 3.49 14.96
N GLY A 408 1.97 4.09 14.39
CA GLY A 408 2.10 5.05 13.30
C GLY A 408 2.86 6.31 13.68
N ALA A 409 2.60 6.87 14.87
CA ALA A 409 3.36 8.01 15.37
C ALA A 409 4.84 7.69 15.54
N ILE A 410 5.17 6.50 16.06
CA ILE A 410 6.55 6.01 16.18
C ILE A 410 7.20 5.89 14.80
N MET A 411 6.53 5.25 13.84
CA MET A 411 7.06 5.07 12.49
C MET A 411 7.34 6.39 11.77
N GLN A 412 6.46 7.39 11.91
CA GLN A 412 6.67 8.71 11.31
C GLN A 412 7.82 9.48 11.96
N ARG A 413 8.09 9.26 13.25
CA ARG A 413 9.26 9.85 13.93
C ARG A 413 10.56 9.16 13.58
N LEU A 414 10.54 7.83 13.56
CA LEU A 414 11.70 7.01 13.23
C LEU A 414 12.17 7.27 11.80
N THR A 415 11.22 7.41 10.87
CA THR A 415 11.53 7.56 9.45
C THR A 415 11.69 9.01 8.99
N GLY A 416 11.19 9.98 9.77
CA GLY A 416 11.07 11.37 9.32
C GLY A 416 10.08 11.56 8.16
N ASN A 417 9.34 10.51 7.80
CA ASN A 417 8.41 10.52 6.67
C ASN A 417 6.97 10.59 7.21
N PRO A 418 6.20 11.66 6.93
CA PRO A 418 4.82 11.77 7.39
C PRO A 418 3.88 10.72 6.75
N LEU A 419 4.34 10.02 5.71
CA LEU A 419 3.63 8.93 5.03
C LEU A 419 3.88 7.56 5.65
N ALA A 420 4.81 7.43 6.59
CA ALA A 420 5.12 6.14 7.19
C ALA A 420 3.94 5.65 8.04
N GLY A 421 3.34 4.53 7.65
CA GLY A 421 2.38 3.77 8.45
C GLY A 421 3.05 2.57 9.13
N PRO A 422 2.41 2.01 10.17
CA PRO A 422 2.88 0.76 10.81
C PRO A 422 2.84 -0.45 9.86
N GLU A 423 1.99 -0.41 8.84
CA GLU A 423 1.89 -1.41 7.76
C GLU A 423 3.20 -1.62 7.01
N VAL A 424 4.04 -0.58 6.98
CA VAL A 424 5.34 -0.62 6.34
C VAL A 424 6.32 -1.51 7.11
N LEU A 425 5.97 -2.12 8.23
CA LEU A 425 6.82 -3.16 8.83
C LEU A 425 6.58 -4.55 8.22
N GLY A 426 5.60 -4.71 7.32
CA GLY A 426 5.26 -6.01 6.73
C GLY A 426 4.67 -7.02 7.71
N VAL A 427 4.55 -6.69 9.00
CA VAL A 427 4.04 -7.55 10.08
C VAL A 427 2.62 -8.03 9.77
N SER A 428 1.75 -7.11 9.32
CA SER A 428 0.37 -7.45 8.93
C SER A 428 0.31 -8.37 7.69
N ALA A 429 1.22 -8.18 6.74
CA ALA A 429 1.31 -9.03 5.56
C ALA A 429 1.79 -10.44 5.95
N GLY A 430 2.80 -10.53 6.81
CA GLY A 430 3.26 -11.80 7.40
C GLY A 430 2.15 -12.52 8.17
N ALA A 431 1.38 -11.79 8.98
CA ALA A 431 0.22 -12.32 9.70
C ALA A 431 -0.82 -12.93 8.74
N GLY A 432 -1.09 -12.26 7.63
CA GLY A 432 -1.98 -12.76 6.58
C GLY A 432 -1.43 -14.01 5.90
N VAL A 433 -0.13 -14.04 5.56
CA VAL A 433 0.53 -15.21 4.96
C VAL A 433 0.44 -16.42 5.89
N GLY A 434 0.70 -16.24 7.18
CA GLY A 434 0.58 -17.31 8.17
C GLY A 434 -0.85 -17.84 8.28
N LEU A 435 -1.83 -16.93 8.33
CA LEU A 435 -3.25 -17.30 8.34
C LEU A 435 -3.65 -18.06 7.07
N ALA A 436 -3.20 -17.60 5.91
CA ALA A 436 -3.47 -18.23 4.62
C ALA A 436 -2.83 -19.63 4.54
N ALA A 437 -1.61 -19.79 5.04
CA ALA A 437 -0.96 -21.10 5.12
C ALA A 437 -1.76 -22.10 5.96
N ALA A 438 -2.26 -21.69 7.14
CA ALA A 438 -3.11 -22.55 7.96
C ALA A 438 -4.41 -22.95 7.25
N LEU A 439 -5.04 -22.00 6.54
CA LEU A 439 -6.27 -22.24 5.77
C LEU A 439 -6.06 -23.14 4.55
N MET A 440 -4.85 -23.17 3.97
CA MET A 440 -4.53 -24.01 2.82
C MET A 440 -4.02 -25.40 3.19
N LEU A 441 -3.26 -25.51 4.29
CA LEU A 441 -2.58 -26.75 4.67
C LEU A 441 -3.44 -27.67 5.54
N VAL A 442 -4.38 -27.10 6.29
CA VAL A 442 -5.22 -27.85 7.22
C VAL A 442 -6.69 -27.66 6.85
N PRO A 443 -7.45 -28.74 6.60
CA PRO A 443 -8.91 -28.67 6.48
C PRO A 443 -9.53 -28.20 7.79
N ASP A 444 -10.41 -27.21 7.74
CA ASP A 444 -11.11 -26.61 8.89
C ASP A 444 -10.21 -26.37 10.13
N PRO A 445 -9.20 -25.50 10.00
CA PRO A 445 -8.27 -25.21 11.08
C PRO A 445 -9.02 -24.55 12.25
N GLY A 446 -8.80 -25.08 13.46
CA GLY A 446 -9.33 -24.48 14.68
C GLY A 446 -8.75 -23.08 14.94
N THR A 447 -9.47 -22.27 15.72
CA THR A 447 -9.08 -20.88 16.03
C THR A 447 -7.66 -20.77 16.60
N GLY A 448 -7.25 -21.71 17.47
CA GLY A 448 -5.90 -21.72 18.04
C GLY A 448 -4.80 -21.85 16.98
N LEU A 449 -4.98 -22.71 15.98
CA LEU A 449 -4.02 -22.88 14.88
C LEU A 449 -3.99 -21.63 13.98
N LEU A 450 -5.15 -21.07 13.66
CA LEU A 450 -5.23 -19.83 12.87
C LEU A 450 -4.49 -18.67 13.54
N LEU A 451 -4.68 -18.53 14.86
CA LEU A 451 -3.99 -17.52 15.67
C LEU A 451 -2.48 -17.80 15.73
N ALA A 452 -2.07 -19.03 16.02
CA ALA A 452 -0.66 -19.40 16.09
C ALA A 452 0.06 -19.20 14.75
N ALA A 453 -0.58 -19.59 13.64
CA ALA A 453 -0.01 -19.42 12.30
C ALA A 453 0.09 -17.93 11.92
N SER A 454 -0.94 -17.13 12.24
CA SER A 454 -0.89 -15.68 12.03
C SER A 454 0.20 -15.00 12.86
N ALA A 455 0.32 -15.35 14.14
CA ALA A 455 1.40 -14.86 15.00
C ALA A 455 2.79 -15.29 14.49
N GLY A 456 2.95 -16.55 14.07
CA GLY A 456 4.17 -17.06 13.47
C GLY A 456 4.57 -16.32 12.19
N GLY A 457 3.61 -16.06 11.31
CA GLY A 457 3.83 -15.28 10.09
C GLY A 457 4.22 -13.82 10.38
N ALA A 458 3.58 -13.17 11.37
CA ALA A 458 3.93 -11.83 11.83
C ALA A 458 5.36 -11.76 12.39
N LEU A 459 5.72 -12.71 13.24
CA LEU A 459 7.07 -12.84 13.82
C LEU A 459 8.11 -13.11 12.73
N GLY A 460 7.81 -13.97 11.76
CA GLY A 460 8.68 -14.23 10.61
C GLY A 460 8.94 -12.97 9.77
N ALA A 461 7.90 -12.18 9.47
CA ALA A 461 8.06 -10.92 8.77
C ALA A 461 8.89 -9.90 9.57
N LEU A 462 8.64 -9.78 10.88
CA LEU A 462 9.43 -8.92 11.76
C LEU A 462 10.90 -9.33 11.78
N LEU A 463 11.18 -10.63 11.96
CA LEU A 463 12.54 -11.15 11.97
C LEU A 463 13.25 -10.87 10.64
N LEU A 464 12.56 -11.00 9.51
CA LEU A 464 13.11 -10.68 8.20
C LEU A 464 13.45 -9.19 8.08
N VAL A 465 12.56 -8.28 8.52
CA VAL A 465 12.86 -6.84 8.58
C VAL A 465 14.08 -6.56 9.44
N LEU A 466 14.18 -7.17 10.62
CA LEU A 466 15.29 -6.96 11.55
C LEU A 466 16.62 -7.48 10.99
N LEU A 467 16.62 -8.66 10.36
CA LEU A 467 17.80 -9.19 9.66
C LEU A 467 18.23 -8.26 8.52
N MET A 468 17.29 -7.76 7.73
CA MET A 468 17.59 -6.82 6.65
C MET A 468 18.09 -5.48 7.17
N ALA A 469 17.54 -4.98 8.27
CA ALA A 469 18.01 -3.77 8.94
C ALA A 469 19.41 -3.96 9.53
N ALA A 470 19.73 -5.15 10.05
CA ALA A 470 21.07 -5.47 10.54
C ALA A 470 22.11 -5.51 9.42
N VAL A 471 21.77 -6.08 8.26
CA VAL A 471 22.67 -6.18 7.09
C VAL A 471 22.82 -4.85 6.36
N SER A 472 21.73 -4.09 6.21
CA SER A 472 21.70 -2.86 5.39
C SER A 472 21.85 -1.57 6.20
N GLY A 473 21.83 -1.65 7.53
CA GLY A 473 21.80 -0.52 8.47
C GLY A 473 20.38 0.02 8.70
N PHE A 474 20.11 0.58 9.88
CA PHE A 474 18.82 1.15 10.29
C PHE A 474 18.54 2.53 9.64
N GLY A 475 18.53 2.57 8.30
CA GLY A 475 18.10 3.74 7.53
C GLY A 475 16.58 3.79 7.41
N ALA A 476 15.98 4.96 7.63
CA ALA A 476 14.54 5.20 7.45
C ALA A 476 14.01 4.72 6.08
N GLU A 477 14.69 5.11 5.01
CA GLU A 477 14.35 4.72 3.63
C GLU A 477 14.46 3.21 3.43
N LYS A 478 15.50 2.58 4.00
CA LYS A 478 15.76 1.14 3.86
C LYS A 478 14.72 0.31 4.60
N LEU A 479 14.35 0.73 5.82
CA LEU A 479 13.27 0.14 6.59
C LEU A 479 11.95 0.23 5.83
N LEU A 480 11.65 1.39 5.24
CA LEU A 480 10.43 1.61 4.46
C LEU A 480 10.39 0.69 3.22
N LEU A 481 11.47 0.63 2.45
CA LEU A 481 11.57 -0.22 1.26
C LEU A 481 11.51 -1.71 1.59
N SER A 482 12.17 -2.15 2.67
CA SER A 482 12.11 -3.54 3.15
C SER A 482 10.68 -3.92 3.52
N GLY A 483 10.00 -3.01 4.19
CA GLY A 483 8.60 -3.06 4.50
C GLY A 483 7.67 -3.26 3.31
N ILE A 484 7.79 -2.36 2.33
CA ILE A 484 7.02 -2.41 1.09
C ILE A 484 7.30 -3.71 0.35
N ALA A 485 8.55 -4.16 0.27
CA ALA A 485 8.92 -5.43 -0.36
C ALA A 485 8.20 -6.62 0.29
N LEU A 486 8.28 -6.74 1.62
CA LEU A 486 7.59 -7.77 2.40
C LEU A 486 6.07 -7.69 2.25
N GLY A 487 5.52 -6.47 2.26
CA GLY A 487 4.09 -6.22 2.02
C GLY A 487 3.62 -6.72 0.66
N CYS A 488 4.37 -6.40 -0.40
CA CYS A 488 4.09 -6.88 -1.76
C CYS A 488 4.20 -8.40 -1.86
N MET A 489 5.21 -9.02 -1.24
CA MET A 489 5.33 -10.48 -1.19
C MET A 489 4.13 -11.12 -0.48
N GLY A 490 3.74 -10.59 0.68
CA GLY A 490 2.60 -11.13 1.42
C GLY A 490 1.29 -10.96 0.66
N LEU A 491 1.04 -9.80 0.05
CA LEU A 491 -0.14 -9.57 -0.78
C LEU A 491 -0.17 -10.47 -2.02
N ALA A 492 0.99 -10.80 -2.57
CA ALA A 492 1.09 -11.74 -3.69
C ALA A 492 0.72 -13.18 -3.28
N ILE A 493 1.20 -13.63 -2.12
CA ILE A 493 0.81 -14.94 -1.56
C ILE A 493 -0.69 -14.97 -1.28
N LEU A 494 -1.23 -13.92 -0.64
CA LEU A 494 -2.66 -13.79 -0.36
C LEU A 494 -3.48 -13.83 -1.66
N SER A 495 -3.06 -13.09 -2.68
CA SER A 495 -3.68 -13.09 -4.02
C SER A 495 -3.66 -14.49 -4.67
N ALA A 496 -2.58 -15.25 -4.51
CA ALA A 496 -2.51 -16.63 -5.00
C ALA A 496 -3.52 -17.54 -4.26
N VAL A 497 -3.68 -17.36 -2.96
CA VAL A 497 -4.68 -18.10 -2.16
C VAL A 497 -6.11 -17.77 -2.61
N PHE A 498 -6.42 -16.49 -2.84
CA PHE A 498 -7.73 -16.09 -3.35
C PHE A 498 -8.02 -16.65 -4.74
N ALA A 499 -7.00 -16.71 -5.61
CA ALA A 499 -7.13 -17.29 -6.94
C ALA A 499 -7.38 -18.81 -6.91
N ALA A 500 -6.98 -19.51 -5.84
CA ALA A 500 -7.27 -20.93 -5.67
C ALA A 500 -8.75 -21.23 -5.40
N GLY A 501 -9.57 -20.21 -5.05
CA GLY A 501 -11.03 -20.32 -4.99
C GLY A 501 -11.59 -21.19 -3.86
N GLY A 502 -10.77 -21.59 -2.88
CA GLY A 502 -11.21 -22.43 -1.76
C GLY A 502 -12.09 -21.68 -0.74
N PRO A 503 -12.87 -22.39 0.10
CA PRO A 503 -13.73 -21.79 1.14
C PRO A 503 -12.98 -20.88 2.13
N GLY A 504 -11.70 -21.15 2.37
CA GLY A 504 -10.82 -20.32 3.20
C GLY A 504 -10.63 -18.88 2.68
N SER A 505 -10.85 -18.64 1.39
CA SER A 505 -10.69 -17.34 0.74
C SER A 505 -11.64 -16.29 1.33
N PHE A 506 -12.91 -16.61 1.58
CA PHE A 506 -13.84 -15.68 2.21
C PHE A 506 -13.49 -15.41 3.67
N ARG A 507 -13.03 -16.43 4.41
CA ARG A 507 -12.55 -16.26 5.80
C ARG A 507 -11.34 -15.33 5.84
N LEU A 508 -10.40 -15.51 4.90
CA LEU A 508 -9.22 -14.67 4.75
C LEU A 508 -9.58 -13.23 4.36
N LEU A 509 -10.49 -13.03 3.41
CA LEU A 509 -10.97 -11.71 3.00
C LEU A 509 -11.67 -10.99 4.16
N ALA A 510 -12.53 -11.69 4.90
CA ALA A 510 -13.19 -11.16 6.08
C ALA A 510 -12.18 -10.77 7.17
N TRP A 511 -11.12 -11.57 7.39
CA TRP A 511 -10.05 -11.19 8.31
C TRP A 511 -9.27 -9.96 7.82
N MET A 512 -8.92 -9.90 6.53
CA MET A 512 -8.22 -8.75 5.93
C MET A 512 -9.02 -7.45 6.00
N SER A 513 -10.35 -7.54 6.05
CA SER A 513 -11.21 -6.35 6.18
C SER A 513 -11.18 -5.70 7.57
N GLY A 514 -10.66 -6.41 8.57
CA GLY A 514 -10.55 -5.98 9.96
C GLY A 514 -11.91 -5.88 10.66
N SER A 515 -12.12 -6.64 11.73
CA SER A 515 -13.40 -6.71 12.42
C SER A 515 -13.25 -6.92 13.93
N THR A 516 -14.03 -6.16 14.70
CA THR A 516 -14.20 -6.34 16.15
C THR A 516 -15.32 -7.34 16.48
N ASN A 517 -16.01 -7.88 15.48
CA ASN A 517 -17.29 -8.57 15.66
C ASN A 517 -17.18 -9.91 16.39
N LYS A 518 -15.99 -10.52 16.37
CA LYS A 518 -15.74 -11.86 16.92
C LYS A 518 -14.98 -11.85 18.25
N ILE A 519 -14.78 -10.67 18.85
CA ILE A 519 -13.96 -10.52 20.05
C ILE A 519 -14.81 -10.77 21.29
N GLY A 520 -14.43 -11.76 22.10
CA GLY A 520 -15.03 -12.03 23.40
C GLY A 520 -14.40 -11.19 24.51
N ALA A 521 -14.95 -11.30 25.72
CA ALA A 521 -14.51 -10.53 26.88
C ALA A 521 -13.04 -10.82 27.26
N THR A 522 -12.63 -12.09 27.18
CA THR A 522 -11.26 -12.54 27.44
C THR A 522 -10.26 -11.89 26.49
N GLU A 523 -10.53 -11.96 25.18
CA GLU A 523 -9.64 -11.38 24.16
C GLU A 523 -9.57 -9.86 24.30
N ALA A 524 -10.68 -9.20 24.62
CA ALA A 524 -10.72 -7.75 24.82
C ALA A 524 -9.86 -7.29 25.99
N TRP A 525 -9.93 -7.98 27.13
CA TRP A 525 -9.11 -7.65 28.30
C TRP A 525 -7.62 -7.97 28.09
N ILE A 526 -7.30 -9.07 27.40
CA ILE A 526 -5.92 -9.39 27.00
C ILE A 526 -5.37 -8.27 26.11
N LEU A 527 -6.13 -7.84 25.09
CA LEU A 527 -5.73 -6.76 24.20
C LEU A 527 -5.56 -5.43 24.96
N ALA A 528 -6.44 -5.10 25.91
CA ALA A 528 -6.31 -3.92 26.75
C ALA A 528 -5.06 -3.97 27.63
N ALA A 529 -4.75 -5.11 28.23
CA ALA A 529 -3.55 -5.33 29.02
C ALA A 529 -2.28 -5.20 28.15
N CYS A 530 -2.27 -5.82 26.97
CA CYS A 530 -1.18 -5.64 26.00
C CYS A 530 -1.02 -4.17 25.59
N ALA A 531 -2.11 -3.45 25.36
CA ALA A 531 -2.06 -2.03 25.01
C ALA A 531 -1.43 -1.20 26.14
N LEU A 532 -1.79 -1.45 27.40
CA LEU A 532 -1.20 -0.79 28.54
C LEU A 532 0.31 -1.08 28.63
N VAL A 533 0.71 -2.35 28.55
CA VAL A 533 2.11 -2.79 28.63
C VAL A 533 2.96 -2.19 27.52
N LEU A 534 2.45 -2.15 26.28
CA LEU A 534 3.18 -1.62 25.14
C LEU A 534 3.21 -0.08 25.13
N LEU A 535 2.19 0.60 25.65
CA LEU A 535 2.17 2.07 25.69
C LEU A 535 3.06 2.65 26.81
N LEU A 536 3.22 1.93 27.93
CA LEU A 536 4.00 2.36 29.09
C LEU A 536 5.46 2.75 28.77
N PRO A 537 6.27 1.95 28.04
CA PRO A 537 7.66 2.29 27.74
C PRO A 537 7.82 3.52 26.84
N ILE A 538 6.77 3.98 26.13
CA ILE A 538 6.83 5.22 25.33
C ILE A 538 7.26 6.39 26.22
N GLY A 539 6.80 6.41 27.49
CA GLY A 539 7.17 7.40 28.50
C GLY A 539 8.68 7.66 28.58
N LEU A 540 9.49 6.61 28.43
CA LEU A 540 10.94 6.64 28.56
C LEU A 540 11.66 7.07 27.26
N THR A 541 10.97 7.04 26.12
CA THR A 541 11.56 7.27 24.79
C THR A 541 11.46 8.71 24.28
N HIS A 542 11.06 9.66 25.15
CA HIS A 542 10.81 11.06 24.79
C HIS A 542 11.96 11.73 24.04
N ARG A 543 13.20 11.52 24.51
CA ARG A 543 14.40 12.09 23.90
C ARG A 543 14.62 11.53 22.50
N TRP A 544 14.44 10.24 22.31
CA TRP A 544 14.63 9.57 21.02
C TRP A 544 13.60 10.06 19.98
N LEU A 545 12.32 10.09 20.36
CA LEU A 545 11.23 10.52 19.47
C LEU A 545 11.32 11.99 19.04
N ASN A 546 11.97 12.84 19.84
CA ASN A 546 12.20 14.25 19.48
C ASN A 546 13.41 14.46 18.59
N LEU A 547 14.48 13.68 18.79
CA LEU A 547 15.76 13.90 18.14
C LEU A 547 15.92 13.11 16.84
N LEU A 548 15.44 11.86 16.76
CA LEU A 548 15.54 11.02 15.56
C LEU A 548 15.08 11.69 14.25
N PRO A 549 13.99 12.49 14.23
CA PRO A 549 13.58 13.21 13.02
C PRO A 549 14.60 14.22 12.48
N LEU A 550 15.60 14.64 13.28
CA LEU A 550 16.67 15.55 12.86
C LEU A 550 17.73 14.84 11.98
N GLY A 551 17.64 13.51 11.85
CA GLY A 551 18.58 12.68 11.12
C GLY A 551 19.63 12.04 12.01
N PRO A 552 20.26 10.94 11.54
CA PRO A 552 21.15 10.11 12.36
C PRO A 552 22.42 10.86 12.80
N ALA A 553 22.98 11.72 11.94
CA ALA A 553 24.18 12.48 12.27
C ALA A 553 23.95 13.48 13.42
N VAL A 554 22.86 14.27 13.33
CA VAL A 554 22.49 15.25 14.37
C VAL A 554 22.07 14.55 15.66
N SER A 555 21.27 13.48 15.54
CA SER A 555 20.81 12.72 16.71
C SER A 555 21.97 12.07 17.47
N GLY A 556 22.93 11.49 16.74
CA GLY A 556 24.13 10.88 17.31
C GLY A 556 25.03 11.90 18.00
N ALA A 557 25.22 13.08 17.39
CA ALA A 557 25.98 14.18 18.00
C ALA A 557 25.33 14.68 19.30
N LEU A 558 24.01 14.60 19.43
CA LEU A 558 23.26 14.93 20.65
C LEU A 558 23.20 13.77 21.66
N GLY A 559 23.99 12.70 21.47
CA GLY A 559 24.14 11.58 22.41
C GLY A 559 23.02 10.55 22.38
N VAL A 560 22.21 10.49 21.32
CA VAL A 560 21.20 9.43 21.15
C VAL A 560 21.87 8.19 20.56
N PRO A 561 21.73 6.99 21.16
CA PRO A 561 22.21 5.75 20.56
C PRO A 561 21.29 5.38 19.38
N VAL A 562 21.62 5.88 18.19
CA VAL A 562 20.74 5.84 17.00
C VAL A 562 20.29 4.41 16.67
N ALA A 563 21.23 3.46 16.55
CA ALA A 563 20.89 2.07 16.22
C ALA A 563 20.00 1.40 17.28
N ALA A 564 20.34 1.53 18.56
CA ALA A 564 19.55 0.92 19.64
C ALA A 564 18.16 1.55 19.77
N SER A 565 18.07 2.88 19.68
CA SER A 565 16.78 3.58 19.73
C SER A 565 15.88 3.24 18.54
N GLN A 566 16.44 3.13 17.33
CA GLN A 566 15.70 2.69 16.14
C GLN A 566 15.25 1.23 16.28
N LEU A 567 16.10 0.33 16.77
CA LEU A 567 15.73 -1.06 17.01
C LEU A 567 14.57 -1.17 18.01
N VAL A 568 14.69 -0.54 19.19
CA VAL A 568 13.66 -0.58 20.24
C VAL A 568 12.34 0.01 19.74
N LEU A 569 12.36 1.16 19.07
CA LEU A 569 11.15 1.78 18.52
C LEU A 569 10.54 0.96 17.39
N THR A 570 11.35 0.31 16.55
CA THR A 570 10.87 -0.60 15.50
C THR A 570 10.19 -1.83 16.11
N LEU A 571 10.82 -2.44 17.12
CA LEU A 571 10.23 -3.56 17.87
C LEU A 571 8.92 -3.16 18.53
N LEU A 572 8.88 -1.99 19.18
CA LEU A 572 7.68 -1.51 19.83
C LEU A 572 6.55 -1.28 18.81
N ALA A 573 6.83 -0.57 17.72
CA ALA A 573 5.85 -0.35 16.66
C ALA A 573 5.38 -1.66 16.01
N ALA A 574 6.30 -2.61 15.77
CA ALA A 574 5.98 -3.93 15.23
C ALA A 574 5.07 -4.73 16.16
N LEU A 575 5.37 -4.77 17.47
CA LEU A 575 4.57 -5.47 18.48
C LEU A 575 3.18 -4.84 18.62
N MET A 576 3.09 -3.51 18.69
CA MET A 576 1.81 -2.79 18.72
C MET A 576 0.95 -3.12 17.49
N THR A 577 1.57 -3.15 16.31
CA THR A 577 0.90 -3.47 15.05
C THR A 577 0.48 -4.94 14.99
N GLY A 578 1.36 -5.84 15.39
CA GLY A 578 1.12 -7.28 15.41
C GLY A 578 0.00 -7.66 16.38
N VAL A 579 0.01 -7.12 17.60
CA VAL A 579 -1.05 -7.35 18.60
C VAL A 579 -2.39 -6.81 18.09
N ALA A 580 -2.42 -5.58 17.56
CA ALA A 580 -3.66 -5.04 17.00
C ALA A 580 -4.18 -5.87 15.82
N ALA A 581 -3.28 -6.27 14.91
CA ALA A 581 -3.63 -7.08 13.73
C ALA A 581 -4.07 -8.50 14.07
N PHE A 582 -3.51 -9.08 15.13
CA PHE A 582 -3.88 -10.41 15.62
C PHE A 582 -5.33 -10.46 16.10
N PHE A 583 -5.76 -9.48 16.89
CA PHE A 583 -7.11 -9.47 17.46
C PHE A 583 -8.17 -8.88 16.54
N VAL A 584 -7.85 -7.81 15.81
CA VAL A 584 -8.86 -7.04 15.04
C VAL A 584 -8.64 -7.16 13.54
N GLY A 585 -7.51 -7.72 13.08
CA GLY A 585 -7.14 -7.75 11.66
C GLY A 585 -6.34 -6.51 11.23
N PRO A 586 -5.84 -6.48 9.98
CA PRO A 586 -4.97 -5.41 9.50
C PRO A 586 -5.77 -4.10 9.28
N LEU A 587 -5.57 -3.14 10.18
CA LEU A 587 -6.29 -1.85 10.20
C LEU A 587 -5.37 -0.67 9.87
N SER A 588 -4.72 -0.69 8.71
CA SER A 588 -3.54 0.16 8.51
C SER A 588 -3.81 1.66 8.43
N LEU A 589 -4.99 2.08 7.94
CA LEU A 589 -5.31 3.50 7.82
C LEU A 589 -5.32 4.23 9.17
N VAL A 590 -5.74 3.56 10.25
CA VAL A 590 -5.78 4.17 11.58
C VAL A 590 -4.40 4.65 12.00
N GLY A 591 -3.37 3.82 11.75
CA GLY A 591 -1.98 4.16 12.05
C GLY A 591 -1.43 5.28 11.18
N LEU A 592 -1.94 5.50 9.97
CA LEU A 592 -1.52 6.61 9.12
C LEU A 592 -2.23 7.92 9.50
N ILE A 593 -3.55 7.87 9.74
CA ILE A 593 -4.39 9.04 9.99
C ILE A 593 -4.16 9.63 11.37
N ALA A 594 -4.13 8.81 12.42
CA ALA A 594 -4.09 9.30 13.79
C ALA A 594 -2.91 10.25 14.09
N PRO A 595 -1.66 9.92 13.72
CA PRO A 595 -0.55 10.87 13.89
C PRO A 595 -0.64 12.10 12.98
N HIS A 596 -1.28 12.01 11.82
CA HIS A 596 -1.52 13.17 10.98
C HIS A 596 -2.51 14.15 11.63
N LEU A 597 -3.60 13.62 12.22
CA LEU A 597 -4.57 14.39 13.00
C LEU A 597 -3.93 15.01 14.27
N ALA A 598 -3.05 14.27 14.95
CA ALA A 598 -2.30 14.78 16.09
C ALA A 598 -1.40 15.97 15.69
N ARG A 599 -0.80 15.95 14.49
CA ARG A 599 -0.03 17.11 13.99
C ARG A 599 -0.92 18.32 13.71
N LEU A 600 -2.08 18.11 13.09
CA LEU A 600 -2.99 19.20 12.73
C LEU A 600 -3.60 19.88 13.96
N THR A 601 -3.82 19.12 15.03
CA THR A 601 -4.22 19.66 16.34
C THR A 601 -3.09 20.35 17.09
N GLY A 602 -1.86 20.40 16.53
CA GLY A 602 -0.70 21.07 17.12
C GLY A 602 0.00 20.30 18.25
N LEU A 603 -0.32 19.00 18.42
CA LEU A 603 0.25 18.12 19.44
C LEU A 603 1.53 17.42 18.91
N THR A 604 2.55 18.20 18.57
CA THR A 604 3.69 17.75 17.76
C THR A 604 4.96 17.39 18.55
N HIS A 605 4.91 17.16 19.87
CA HIS A 605 6.13 17.06 20.69
C HIS A 605 6.21 15.74 21.47
N GLY A 606 7.37 15.08 21.39
CA GLY A 606 7.77 13.93 22.19
C GLY A 606 6.69 12.85 22.29
N ASN A 607 6.46 12.42 23.53
CA ASN A 607 5.48 11.39 23.87
C ASN A 607 4.05 11.89 23.75
N ILE A 608 3.79 13.18 23.95
CA ILE A 608 2.45 13.76 23.79
C ILE A 608 1.95 13.50 22.37
N PHE A 609 2.83 13.60 21.37
CA PHE A 609 2.47 13.24 19.99
C PHE A 609 2.02 11.79 19.87
N VAL A 610 2.76 10.84 20.46
CA VAL A 610 2.44 9.41 20.38
C VAL A 610 1.16 9.08 21.16
N PHE A 611 1.01 9.56 22.39
CA PHE A 611 -0.19 9.33 23.20
C PHE A 611 -1.43 10.01 22.60
N SER A 612 -1.30 11.21 22.05
CA SER A 612 -2.41 11.88 21.35
C SER A 612 -2.80 11.11 20.09
N SER A 613 -1.83 10.56 19.37
CA SER A 613 -2.08 9.68 18.23
C SER A 613 -2.78 8.39 18.67
N ALA A 614 -2.41 7.81 19.81
CA ALA A 614 -3.12 6.68 20.38
C ALA A 614 -4.59 7.02 20.70
N LEU A 615 -4.85 8.13 21.39
CA LEU A 615 -6.22 8.57 21.70
C LEU A 615 -7.05 8.84 20.44
N ILE A 616 -6.46 9.48 19.44
CA ILE A 616 -7.14 9.72 18.16
C ILE A 616 -7.40 8.40 17.43
N GLY A 617 -6.45 7.46 17.45
CA GLY A 617 -6.65 6.13 16.87
C GLY A 617 -7.77 5.36 17.54
N ALA A 618 -7.85 5.41 18.88
CA ALA A 618 -8.95 4.86 19.66
C ALA A 618 -10.30 5.51 19.28
N LEU A 619 -10.35 6.84 19.18
CA LEU A 619 -11.54 7.59 18.78
C LEU A 619 -12.06 7.18 17.39
N VAL A 620 -11.15 7.09 16.41
CA VAL A 620 -11.47 6.70 15.04
C VAL A 620 -12.04 5.28 15.01
N LEU A 621 -11.41 4.34 15.71
CA LEU A 621 -11.83 2.94 15.67
C LEU A 621 -13.11 2.70 16.49
N LEU A 622 -13.35 3.43 17.58
CA LEU A 622 -14.61 3.42 18.33
C LEU A 622 -15.78 3.93 17.49
N LEU A 623 -15.58 5.05 16.78
CA LEU A 623 -16.59 5.58 15.86
C LEU A 623 -16.88 4.60 14.73
N ALA A 624 -15.84 3.99 14.17
CA ALA A 624 -15.99 2.99 13.12
C ALA A 624 -16.73 1.74 13.60
N ASP A 625 -16.43 1.26 14.83
CA ASP A 625 -17.10 0.11 15.45
C ASP A 625 -18.58 0.37 15.69
N TRP A 626 -18.92 1.57 16.16
CA TRP A 626 -20.30 1.96 16.32
C TRP A 626 -21.03 2.04 14.97
N LEU A 627 -20.47 2.76 14.00
CA LEU A 627 -21.07 2.91 12.66
C LEU A 627 -21.23 1.56 11.94
N ALA A 628 -20.26 0.66 12.10
CA ALA A 628 -20.29 -0.69 11.54
C ALA A 628 -21.51 -1.51 11.97
N ARG A 629 -22.04 -1.26 13.19
CA ARG A 629 -23.26 -1.89 13.69
C ARG A 629 -24.54 -1.18 13.26
N MET A 630 -24.48 0.11 12.93
CA MET A 630 -25.66 0.96 12.75
C MET A 630 -26.06 1.19 11.29
N ILE A 631 -25.08 1.28 10.38
CA ILE A 631 -25.35 1.67 8.98
C ILE A 631 -26.10 0.58 8.22
N ALA A 632 -25.71 -0.69 8.41
CA ALA A 632 -26.24 -1.81 7.64
C ALA A 632 -27.17 -2.74 8.46
N PHE A 633 -27.69 -2.26 9.59
CA PHE A 633 -28.55 -3.05 10.49
C PHE A 633 -29.67 -3.77 9.71
N PRO A 634 -29.92 -5.08 9.96
CA PRO A 634 -29.35 -5.93 11.01
C PRO A 634 -27.96 -6.53 10.70
N TYR A 635 -27.43 -6.30 9.50
CA TYR A 635 -26.09 -6.74 9.12
C TYR A 635 -25.01 -5.83 9.71
N GLN A 636 -23.82 -6.39 9.91
CA GLN A 636 -22.67 -5.66 10.46
C GLN A 636 -21.56 -5.63 9.42
N LEU A 637 -21.06 -4.43 9.14
CA LEU A 637 -19.90 -4.26 8.28
C LEU A 637 -18.61 -4.47 9.10
N PRO A 638 -17.49 -4.86 8.46
CA PRO A 638 -16.20 -4.89 9.14
C PRO A 638 -15.75 -3.50 9.57
N THR A 639 -15.32 -3.39 10.82
CA THR A 639 -14.90 -2.16 11.48
C THR A 639 -13.77 -1.43 10.74
N GLY A 640 -12.84 -2.17 10.13
CA GLY A 640 -11.73 -1.59 9.38
C GLY A 640 -12.16 -0.87 8.10
N LEU A 641 -13.14 -1.42 7.40
CA LEU A 641 -13.72 -0.78 6.22
C LEU A 641 -14.37 0.54 6.61
N LEU A 642 -15.11 0.58 7.71
CA LEU A 642 -15.75 1.80 8.19
C LEU A 642 -14.74 2.83 8.70
N ALA A 643 -13.68 2.39 9.37
CA ALA A 643 -12.58 3.27 9.77
C ALA A 643 -11.96 3.96 8.55
N ALA A 644 -11.88 3.25 7.42
CA ALA A 644 -11.42 3.83 6.16
C ALA A 644 -12.38 4.84 5.54
N LEU A 645 -13.66 4.49 5.50
CA LEU A 645 -14.71 5.34 4.93
C LEU A 645 -14.97 6.61 5.76
N VAL A 646 -14.72 6.57 7.07
CA VAL A 646 -14.91 7.72 7.97
C VAL A 646 -13.64 8.56 8.07
N GLY A 647 -12.49 7.91 8.29
CA GLY A 647 -11.21 8.59 8.47
C GLY A 647 -10.73 9.28 7.19
N GLY A 648 -10.95 8.66 6.02
CA GLY A 648 -10.45 9.16 4.76
C GLY A 648 -11.00 10.53 4.33
N PRO A 649 -12.33 10.74 4.27
CA PRO A 649 -12.90 12.05 3.97
C PRO A 649 -12.46 13.13 4.95
N TYR A 650 -12.37 12.79 6.24
CA TYR A 650 -11.96 13.73 7.27
C TYR A 650 -10.50 14.18 7.09
N LEU A 651 -9.59 13.24 6.78
CA LEU A 651 -8.19 13.58 6.46
C LEU A 651 -8.10 14.47 5.22
N ILE A 652 -8.83 14.13 4.16
CA ILE A 652 -8.90 14.91 2.93
C ILE A 652 -9.38 16.35 3.21
N TRP A 653 -10.47 16.50 3.95
CA TRP A 653 -11.04 17.80 4.31
C TRP A 653 -10.06 18.65 5.14
N LEU A 654 -9.35 18.04 6.08
CA LEU A 654 -8.33 18.71 6.88
C LEU A 654 -7.13 19.17 6.05
N LEU A 655 -6.67 18.33 5.11
CA LEU A 655 -5.64 18.71 4.16
C LEU A 655 -6.08 19.94 3.35
N GLN A 656 -7.34 20.07 2.97
CA GLN A 656 -7.77 21.30 2.27
C GLN A 656 -7.69 22.57 3.14
N ARG A 657 -7.87 22.46 4.46
CA ARG A 657 -7.88 23.62 5.37
C ARG A 657 -6.51 24.08 5.84
N GLY A 658 -5.54 23.16 5.96
CA GLY A 658 -4.21 23.46 6.49
C GLY A 658 -3.35 24.43 5.66
N GLY A 659 -3.74 24.75 4.42
CA GLY A 659 -2.92 25.55 3.48
C GLY A 659 -3.26 27.05 3.40
N ARG A 660 -4.24 27.57 4.14
CA ARG A 660 -4.84 28.89 3.85
C ARG A 660 -4.19 30.11 4.53
N ARG A 661 -2.88 30.10 4.82
CA ARG A 661 -2.22 31.26 5.46
C ARG A 661 -0.83 31.57 4.91
N HIS A 662 -0.72 31.76 3.61
CA HIS A 662 0.34 32.59 3.01
C HIS A 662 -0.35 33.55 2.04
N GLY A 663 -0.83 34.66 2.60
CA GLY A 663 -0.98 35.92 1.90
C GLY A 663 0.15 36.81 2.37
#